data_AF-A0A1F8R140-F1
#
_entry.id   AF-A0A1F8R140-F1
#
_cell.length_a   1.000
_cell.length_b   1.000
_cell.length_c   1.000
_cell.angle_alpha   90.00
_cell.angle_beta   90.00
_cell.angle_gamma   90.00
#
_symmetry.space_group_name_H-M   'P 1'
#
loop_
_entity.id
_entity.type
_entity.pdbx_description
1 polymer ?
#
loop_
_entity_poly.entity_id
_entity_poly.type
_entity_poly.pdbx_seq_one_letter_code
_entity_poly.pdbx_strand_id
1 'polypeptide(L)'
;YVNQVKTEGGAGNVVLLDAGDIMFGGTPFGPLTEGEAIIDLYNRLGYAVSAVGNHEWDKGQALLQTRIAQANFPFVAANVVLQGTNNQPAYLKPYVVLNVGGIKLGVIGLTTTETPNITVAGLTEGLEFKDPSQTVLRYYDEVKAASDAVILLTHQGVDNPTYKGDKQIAQDLLTAGKPVDLIVGGHSHTNLNNKPVLVGNGVYTTTIVQAYYAGRQVGRVDAMVDPATKKLTVTQWEGHAILSTAITPDPDVATRVQFWDDQIAPLLNQPVGVSNVELTRNYNAESNVGDIVADSMRWKADMVDDGQINNSVIAAFTNSGGLRTDITLSPGGSLPLNLTWGATFSVLPFNNTLYLMDLTGAQLKSLLDQSAKLEKGILQSAGVKYYWWNDCNCANPKNWGAYGIQVGGKALDYRKTYRIVTNNFLAPGGDSFAAFIQGANRRDTGFDMQEGWNDWIKAYTPINNPADFGQRAIKLSKIVALLHTNDTHGRWEADSYHGGMAYVASLIKQERAKNPKALLLDDGDTTQGNAFAFYFKDRDPNPIIRGLNLLKYDALTLGNHEFNFGPATFIKTWAQAEFPILGANVKDDGRYGFKPGQVRDYIVKDVDGLKVAILGLTNPRVPFYEMPTNIEGLTFSNGFETAQKLVPEIRSNENPALLVTLSHMGYSPYEGGDERSTDKYLAQNLVGIDVIVGGHSHTRLDYGDMTTSASNPQGTLIAQAYRYAGYLGKVTVGFTGDATSGYTMVSRDAELLSTSKAAVDPDMQTFLAPFVTEINNYTSQVIGTSTTTLDATQAFTKETGATNLQVDATKWQAEQLGYQVDFHLSGAMTNSKVPAGTLKVGDMFTLMPYENSLVIYRLNGPQIKTILEKSYWNWWQYYYNTGQGSRYTTCFLDISRGGQIVYDKSRAPDDNNVVALRINGRFVDLTDANTFYMVSTVNYVGAGSCNFKDPTQTYSLWPIDQLIASPQIYVRESVIEWIKLNTPIAPQVEGRIVLANPQTASITPAANMMGYVDSLNRPGKYLGTGLLWTGQDTRPQTHRYLHGIFQLDLGALPADAVIGRATMSLTQRNTNYATGNSTYSLNFLPDALDSTFSRTSYWVVHNTTPEASINLGLVAPAEGAVHNANFGTGALQLLQDRLLTTRLASFRLDGKLMLPYGRDVLGWDGRPGSGAPLLDVTYYTP
;
A
#
# COMPACT_ATOMS: atom_id res chain seq x y z
N TYR A 1 -64.18 -15.93 19.33
CA TYR A 1 -63.44 -17.15 19.72
C TYR A 1 -63.16 -17.24 21.22
N VAL A 2 -62.44 -16.31 21.86
CA VAL A 2 -62.14 -16.40 23.32
C VAL A 2 -63.41 -16.57 24.18
N ASN A 3 -64.48 -15.85 23.89
CA ASN A 3 -65.77 -16.00 24.58
C ASN A 3 -66.42 -17.39 24.38
N GLN A 4 -66.20 -18.02 23.22
CA GLN A 4 -66.62 -19.40 22.97
C GLN A 4 -65.82 -20.37 23.85
N VAL A 5 -64.48 -20.22 23.92
CA VAL A 5 -63.64 -21.06 24.81
C VAL A 5 -64.03 -20.87 26.28
N LYS A 6 -64.30 -19.63 26.72
CA LYS A 6 -64.82 -19.33 28.06
C LYS A 6 -66.17 -20.00 28.33
N THR A 7 -67.02 -20.13 27.31
CA THR A 7 -68.32 -20.81 27.41
C THR A 7 -68.16 -22.33 27.45
N GLU A 8 -67.27 -22.90 26.64
CA GLU A 8 -66.98 -24.34 26.57
C GLU A 8 -66.28 -24.86 27.84
N GLY A 9 -65.24 -24.16 28.31
CA GLY A 9 -64.39 -24.57 29.44
C GLY A 9 -64.82 -24.02 30.81
N GLY A 10 -65.78 -23.10 30.84
CA GLY A 10 -66.16 -22.32 32.01
C GLY A 10 -65.24 -21.11 32.23
N ALA A 11 -65.83 -19.91 32.36
CA ALA A 11 -65.08 -18.66 32.34
C ALA A 11 -64.01 -18.54 33.43
N GLY A 12 -64.21 -19.17 34.59
CA GLY A 12 -63.22 -19.19 35.68
C GLY A 12 -61.99 -20.09 35.41
N ASN A 13 -62.05 -20.96 34.41
CA ASN A 13 -61.00 -21.92 34.06
C ASN A 13 -60.13 -21.47 32.87
N VAL A 14 -60.43 -20.32 32.27
CA VAL A 14 -59.76 -19.81 31.07
C VAL A 14 -59.01 -18.53 31.40
N VAL A 15 -57.73 -18.47 31.05
CA VAL A 15 -56.87 -17.29 31.21
C VAL A 15 -56.32 -16.87 29.86
N LEU A 16 -56.31 -15.56 29.60
CA LEU A 16 -55.78 -14.98 28.37
C LEU A 16 -54.45 -14.27 28.69
N LEU A 17 -53.39 -14.62 27.96
CA LEU A 17 -52.02 -14.17 28.18
C LEU A 17 -51.45 -13.61 26.88
N ASP A 18 -50.55 -12.64 26.96
CA ASP A 18 -49.82 -12.11 25.81
C ASP A 18 -48.30 -12.10 26.05
N ALA A 19 -47.53 -12.47 25.03
CA ALA A 19 -46.07 -12.58 25.12
C ALA A 19 -45.34 -11.25 24.87
N GLY A 20 -46.03 -10.16 24.58
CA GLY A 20 -45.45 -8.82 24.38
C GLY A 20 -45.56 -8.33 22.93
N ASP A 21 -44.98 -7.16 22.64
CA ASP A 21 -45.11 -6.42 21.37
C ASP A 21 -46.56 -6.07 21.01
N ILE A 22 -47.37 -5.71 22.00
CA ILE A 22 -48.78 -5.41 21.81
C ILE A 22 -49.01 -3.99 21.31
N MET A 23 -48.13 -3.02 21.65
CA MET A 23 -48.43 -1.60 21.45
C MET A 23 -47.99 -1.00 20.11
N PHE A 24 -46.73 -1.21 19.69
CA PHE A 24 -46.12 -0.38 18.63
C PHE A 24 -45.57 -1.17 17.41
N GLY A 25 -45.75 -2.51 17.36
CA GLY A 25 -45.08 -3.38 16.39
C GLY A 25 -45.66 -3.52 14.96
N GLY A 26 -46.60 -2.66 14.52
CA GLY A 26 -47.28 -2.89 13.23
C GLY A 26 -48.15 -1.77 12.69
N THR A 27 -49.47 -1.91 12.84
CA THR A 27 -50.47 -1.05 12.18
C THR A 27 -50.47 0.37 12.75
N PRO A 28 -50.94 1.39 11.98
CA PRO A 28 -51.08 2.76 12.45
C PRO A 28 -51.83 2.92 13.78
N PHE A 29 -52.73 1.99 14.09
CA PHE A 29 -53.59 1.99 15.28
C PHE A 29 -52.83 2.19 16.59
N GLY A 30 -51.70 1.50 16.78
CA GLY A 30 -50.89 1.61 17.98
C GLY A 30 -50.13 2.93 18.07
N PRO A 31 -49.23 3.24 17.12
CA PRO A 31 -48.44 4.47 17.14
C PRO A 31 -49.27 5.76 17.10
N LEU A 32 -50.36 5.83 16.33
CA LEU A 32 -51.20 7.04 16.23
C LEU A 32 -52.03 7.32 17.48
N THR A 33 -52.38 6.29 18.24
CA THR A 33 -53.06 6.44 19.52
C THR A 33 -52.10 6.36 20.69
N GLU A 34 -50.80 6.37 20.40
CA GLU A 34 -49.72 6.23 21.39
C GLU A 34 -49.91 5.00 22.30
N GLY A 35 -50.56 3.93 21.81
CA GLY A 35 -50.85 2.70 22.53
C GLY A 35 -52.15 2.69 23.34
N GLU A 36 -52.86 3.82 23.45
CA GLU A 36 -54.08 3.92 24.25
C GLU A 36 -55.19 2.99 23.77
N ALA A 37 -55.41 2.96 22.45
CA ALA A 37 -56.45 2.13 21.86
C ALA A 37 -56.18 0.63 22.08
N ILE A 38 -54.91 0.23 22.08
CA ILE A 38 -54.50 -1.15 22.37
C ILE A 38 -54.84 -1.50 23.82
N ILE A 39 -54.45 -0.67 24.80
CA ILE A 39 -54.73 -0.94 26.21
C ILE A 39 -56.24 -1.00 26.49
N ASP A 40 -57.03 -0.10 25.90
CA ASP A 40 -58.48 -0.12 26.02
C ASP A 40 -59.11 -1.40 25.44
N LEU A 41 -58.66 -1.87 24.27
CA LEU A 41 -59.13 -3.13 23.69
C LEU A 41 -58.68 -4.35 24.51
N TYR A 42 -57.44 -4.37 25.01
CA TYR A 42 -56.93 -5.45 25.86
C TYR A 42 -57.67 -5.53 27.19
N ASN A 43 -58.00 -4.38 27.79
CA ASN A 43 -58.84 -4.29 28.97
C ASN A 43 -60.23 -4.91 28.74
N ARG A 44 -60.82 -4.69 27.56
CA ARG A 44 -62.14 -5.25 27.18
C ARG A 44 -62.09 -6.75 26.90
N LEU A 45 -61.02 -7.23 26.27
CA LEU A 45 -60.82 -8.66 26.02
C LEU A 45 -60.57 -9.46 27.30
N GLY A 46 -60.14 -8.78 28.37
CA GLY A 46 -59.89 -9.38 29.67
C GLY A 46 -58.61 -10.20 29.69
N TYR A 47 -57.53 -9.66 29.13
CA TYR A 47 -56.18 -10.20 29.32
C TYR A 47 -55.84 -10.22 30.81
N ALA A 48 -55.20 -11.28 31.26
CA ALA A 48 -54.81 -11.45 32.65
C ALA A 48 -53.39 -10.96 32.92
N VAL A 49 -52.47 -11.13 31.96
CA VAL A 49 -51.06 -10.74 32.04
C VAL A 49 -50.52 -10.52 30.63
N SER A 50 -49.64 -9.53 30.46
CA SER A 50 -48.80 -9.38 29.27
C SER A 50 -47.33 -9.37 29.67
N ALA A 51 -46.46 -10.02 28.91
CA ALA A 51 -45.04 -9.71 28.98
C ALA A 51 -44.74 -8.36 28.30
N VAL A 52 -43.54 -7.85 28.52
CA VAL A 52 -43.00 -6.67 27.82
C VAL A 52 -42.09 -7.16 26.71
N GLY A 53 -42.41 -6.82 25.47
CA GLY A 53 -41.55 -7.03 24.32
C GLY A 53 -40.64 -5.85 24.02
N ASN A 54 -39.92 -5.91 22.91
CA ASN A 54 -39.02 -4.83 22.52
C ASN A 54 -39.81 -3.61 21.99
N HIS A 55 -40.97 -3.82 21.35
CA HIS A 55 -41.75 -2.74 20.77
C HIS A 55 -42.49 -1.91 21.81
N GLU A 56 -42.69 -2.38 23.04
CA GLU A 56 -43.23 -1.55 24.13
C GLU A 56 -42.39 -0.29 24.42
N TRP A 57 -41.12 -0.30 24.03
CA TRP A 57 -40.17 0.79 24.27
C TRP A 57 -40.07 1.82 23.14
N ASP A 58 -40.70 1.59 21.98
CA ASP A 58 -40.54 2.41 20.76
C ASP A 58 -40.86 3.90 20.95
N LYS A 59 -41.68 4.22 21.95
CA LYS A 59 -42.08 5.58 22.31
C LYS A 59 -41.55 6.04 23.68
N GLY A 60 -40.58 5.30 24.22
CA GLY A 60 -39.87 5.61 25.46
C GLY A 60 -40.58 5.15 26.74
N GLN A 61 -39.79 5.11 27.83
CA GLN A 61 -40.22 4.53 29.11
C GLN A 61 -41.39 5.28 29.77
N ALA A 62 -41.47 6.61 29.59
CA ALA A 62 -42.52 7.43 30.21
C ALA A 62 -43.91 7.12 29.65
N LEU A 63 -44.00 6.94 28.32
CA LEU A 63 -45.26 6.54 27.70
C LEU A 63 -45.61 5.11 28.07
N LEU A 64 -44.64 4.19 28.04
CA LEU A 64 -44.84 2.81 28.50
C LEU A 64 -45.41 2.77 29.94
N GLN A 65 -44.83 3.54 30.86
CA GLN A 65 -45.33 3.64 32.23
C GLN A 65 -46.77 4.15 32.29
N THR A 66 -47.12 5.14 31.45
CA THR A 66 -48.49 5.66 31.34
C THR A 66 -49.47 4.59 30.85
N ARG A 67 -49.09 3.81 29.83
CA ARG A 67 -49.93 2.73 29.29
C ARG A 67 -50.08 1.56 30.25
N ILE A 68 -49.03 1.20 30.98
CA ILE A 68 -49.11 0.20 32.04
C ILE A 68 -50.07 0.65 33.15
N ALA A 69 -50.07 1.93 33.53
CA ALA A 69 -51.00 2.46 34.52
C ALA A 69 -52.47 2.46 34.06
N GLN A 70 -52.72 2.46 32.74
CA GLN A 70 -54.06 2.36 32.14
C GLN A 70 -54.55 0.91 32.01
N ALA A 71 -53.67 -0.08 32.13
CA ALA A 71 -54.01 -1.48 32.00
C ALA A 71 -54.67 -2.03 33.28
N ASN A 72 -55.75 -2.79 33.10
CA ASN A 72 -56.42 -3.55 34.17
C ASN A 72 -55.70 -4.89 34.46
N PHE A 73 -54.56 -5.11 33.83
CA PHE A 73 -53.73 -6.30 33.96
C PHE A 73 -52.25 -5.91 34.15
N PRO A 74 -51.48 -6.72 34.89
CA PRO A 74 -50.06 -6.48 35.09
C PRO A 74 -49.22 -6.78 33.84
N PHE A 75 -48.17 -5.97 33.66
CA PHE A 75 -47.06 -6.30 32.78
C PHE A 75 -45.93 -6.99 33.55
N VAL A 76 -45.37 -8.06 32.98
CA VAL A 76 -44.30 -8.85 33.59
C VAL A 76 -43.01 -8.84 32.76
N ALA A 77 -41.88 -8.62 33.42
CA ALA A 77 -40.54 -8.66 32.84
C ALA A 77 -39.49 -8.82 33.95
N ALA A 78 -39.16 -10.06 34.31
CA ALA A 78 -38.24 -10.36 35.39
C ALA A 78 -36.79 -9.94 35.09
N ASN A 79 -36.38 -10.01 33.84
CA ASN A 79 -34.98 -9.78 33.45
C ASN A 79 -34.67 -8.33 33.06
N VAL A 80 -35.66 -7.43 33.15
CA VAL A 80 -35.45 -5.99 32.96
C VAL A 80 -35.29 -5.35 34.33
N VAL A 81 -34.09 -4.86 34.63
CA VAL A 81 -33.75 -4.27 35.93
C VAL A 81 -33.15 -2.88 35.76
N LEU A 82 -33.20 -2.08 36.83
CA LEU A 82 -32.47 -0.81 36.87
C LEU A 82 -30.97 -1.08 36.81
N GLN A 83 -30.25 -0.32 36.00
CA GLN A 83 -28.82 -0.49 35.72
C GLN A 83 -28.00 -0.59 37.02
N GLY A 84 -27.11 -1.59 37.08
CA GLY A 84 -26.25 -1.83 38.25
C GLY A 84 -26.98 -2.43 39.45
N THR A 85 -28.27 -2.77 39.31
CA THR A 85 -29.07 -3.39 40.36
C THR A 85 -29.66 -4.72 39.91
N ASN A 86 -30.50 -5.28 40.78
CA ASN A 86 -31.26 -6.49 40.58
C ASN A 86 -32.76 -6.26 40.80
N ASN A 87 -33.18 -4.98 40.77
CA ASN A 87 -34.54 -4.53 41.04
C ASN A 87 -35.22 -4.11 39.74
N GLN A 88 -36.47 -4.55 39.54
CA GLN A 88 -37.28 -4.10 38.41
C GLN A 88 -37.66 -2.61 38.55
N PRO A 89 -37.90 -1.90 37.43
CA PRO A 89 -38.60 -0.61 37.46
C PRO A 89 -39.95 -0.74 38.17
N ALA A 90 -40.38 0.31 38.90
CA ALA A 90 -41.58 0.24 39.76
C ALA A 90 -42.89 -0.09 39.00
N TYR A 91 -42.93 0.18 37.70
CA TYR A 91 -44.07 -0.12 36.83
C TYR A 91 -44.05 -1.55 36.27
N LEU A 92 -42.98 -2.34 36.48
CA LEU A 92 -42.87 -3.73 36.03
C LEU A 92 -42.87 -4.69 37.21
N LYS A 93 -43.48 -5.87 37.02
CA LYS A 93 -43.40 -6.97 37.98
C LYS A 93 -42.50 -8.08 37.43
N PRO A 94 -41.72 -8.79 38.25
CA PRO A 94 -40.98 -9.95 37.76
C PRO A 94 -41.91 -11.12 37.42
N TYR A 95 -42.94 -11.32 38.24
CA TYR A 95 -43.90 -12.40 38.09
C TYR A 95 -45.24 -12.02 38.75
N VAL A 96 -46.27 -12.81 38.47
CA VAL A 96 -47.56 -12.76 39.17
C VAL A 96 -48.09 -14.16 39.46
N VAL A 97 -48.98 -14.29 40.45
CA VAL A 97 -49.69 -15.56 40.73
C VAL A 97 -51.17 -15.36 40.45
N LEU A 98 -51.70 -16.09 39.47
CA LEU A 98 -53.10 -16.05 39.06
C LEU A 98 -53.87 -17.22 39.67
N ASN A 99 -55.12 -17.01 40.07
CA ASN A 99 -56.01 -18.10 40.46
C ASN A 99 -56.96 -18.41 39.29
N VAL A 100 -56.82 -19.60 38.70
CA VAL A 100 -57.58 -20.05 37.53
C VAL A 100 -58.20 -21.40 37.87
N GLY A 101 -59.52 -21.48 37.93
CA GLY A 101 -60.24 -22.71 38.28
C GLY A 101 -59.91 -23.28 39.66
N GLY A 102 -59.41 -22.45 40.59
CA GLY A 102 -58.92 -22.89 41.91
C GLY A 102 -57.45 -23.29 41.95
N ILE A 103 -56.74 -23.25 40.81
CA ILE A 103 -55.31 -23.54 40.68
C ILE A 103 -54.51 -22.25 40.68
N LYS A 104 -53.38 -22.22 41.39
CA LYS A 104 -52.45 -21.09 41.38
C LYS A 104 -51.43 -21.25 40.25
N LEU A 105 -51.44 -20.35 39.28
CA LEU A 105 -50.46 -20.29 38.18
C LEU A 105 -49.47 -19.17 38.44
N GLY A 106 -48.19 -19.52 38.64
CA GLY A 106 -47.10 -18.56 38.76
C GLY A 106 -46.56 -18.22 37.38
N VAL A 107 -46.72 -16.97 36.94
CA VAL A 107 -46.34 -16.51 35.60
C VAL A 107 -45.14 -15.58 35.72
N ILE A 108 -43.98 -16.01 35.22
CA ILE A 108 -42.73 -15.21 35.19
C ILE A 108 -42.58 -14.60 33.80
N GLY A 109 -42.38 -13.29 33.73
CA GLY A 109 -42.19 -12.57 32.47
C GLY A 109 -40.73 -12.52 32.03
N LEU A 110 -40.46 -12.60 30.72
CA LEU A 110 -39.12 -12.34 30.17
C LEU A 110 -39.19 -11.46 28.92
N THR A 111 -38.24 -10.55 28.79
CA THR A 111 -38.05 -9.68 27.61
C THR A 111 -36.75 -10.08 26.89
N THR A 112 -36.71 -10.01 25.56
CA THR A 112 -35.48 -10.31 24.81
C THR A 112 -34.31 -9.42 25.23
N THR A 113 -33.14 -10.03 25.41
CA THR A 113 -31.88 -9.32 25.71
C THR A 113 -31.37 -8.51 24.51
N GLU A 114 -31.95 -8.71 23.33
CA GLU A 114 -31.65 -7.93 22.14
C GLU A 114 -32.22 -6.52 22.18
N THR A 115 -33.22 -6.26 23.04
CA THR A 115 -33.98 -4.99 23.06
C THR A 115 -33.09 -3.74 22.93
N PRO A 116 -31.97 -3.59 23.65
CA PRO A 116 -31.09 -2.42 23.50
C PRO A 116 -30.46 -2.23 22.10
N ASN A 117 -30.34 -3.31 21.31
CA ASN A 117 -29.75 -3.32 19.97
C ASN A 117 -30.79 -3.19 18.84
N ILE A 118 -32.06 -3.47 19.14
CA ILE A 118 -33.18 -3.49 18.17
C ILE A 118 -34.25 -2.44 18.48
N THR A 119 -33.95 -1.51 19.39
CA THR A 119 -34.72 -0.29 19.66
C THR A 119 -33.84 0.93 19.44
N VAL A 120 -34.44 2.11 19.31
CA VAL A 120 -33.69 3.37 19.17
C VAL A 120 -32.84 3.60 20.42
N ALA A 121 -31.55 3.88 20.22
CA ALA A 121 -30.60 4.11 21.29
C ALA A 121 -31.07 5.26 22.21
N GLY A 122 -31.01 5.04 23.53
CA GLY A 122 -31.47 5.97 24.56
C GLY A 122 -32.85 5.67 25.13
N LEU A 123 -33.74 4.98 24.40
CA LEU A 123 -35.09 4.68 24.91
C LEU A 123 -35.09 3.66 26.06
N THR A 124 -34.04 2.85 26.17
CA THR A 124 -33.81 1.88 27.23
C THR A 124 -32.71 2.31 28.21
N GLU A 125 -32.28 3.58 28.18
CA GLU A 125 -31.23 4.08 29.05
C GLU A 125 -31.58 3.90 30.54
N GLY A 126 -30.57 3.54 31.35
CA GLY A 126 -30.75 3.24 32.77
C GLY A 126 -31.35 1.87 33.07
N LEU A 127 -31.62 1.04 32.06
CA LEU A 127 -32.07 -0.35 32.21
C LEU A 127 -30.98 -1.35 31.83
N GLU A 128 -31.05 -2.54 32.40
CA GLU A 128 -30.20 -3.68 32.07
C GLU A 128 -31.08 -4.91 31.79
N PHE A 129 -30.83 -5.59 30.68
CA PHE A 129 -31.54 -6.79 30.25
C PHE A 129 -30.68 -8.01 30.57
N LYS A 130 -30.99 -8.67 31.70
CA LYS A 130 -30.22 -9.77 32.26
C LYS A 130 -30.44 -11.08 31.49
N ASP A 131 -29.51 -12.02 31.66
CA ASP A 131 -29.64 -13.38 31.12
C ASP A 131 -30.98 -14.01 31.56
N PRO A 132 -31.81 -14.47 30.62
CA PRO A 132 -33.15 -14.95 30.93
C PRO A 132 -33.13 -16.21 31.80
N SER A 133 -32.23 -17.16 31.54
CA SER A 133 -32.14 -18.41 32.31
C SER A 133 -31.75 -18.14 33.77
N GLN A 134 -30.71 -17.34 34.00
CA GLN A 134 -30.28 -16.96 35.35
C GLN A 134 -31.36 -16.18 36.10
N THR A 135 -32.11 -15.33 35.38
CA THR A 135 -33.22 -14.58 35.96
C THR A 135 -34.34 -15.50 36.44
N VAL A 136 -34.76 -16.47 35.61
CA VAL A 136 -35.79 -17.42 36.02
C VAL A 136 -35.33 -18.22 37.23
N LEU A 137 -34.08 -18.70 37.25
CA LEU A 137 -33.52 -19.46 38.38
C LEU A 137 -33.59 -18.70 39.71
N ARG A 138 -33.46 -17.36 39.67
CA ARG A 138 -33.58 -16.48 40.84
C ARG A 138 -34.99 -16.44 41.42
N TYR A 139 -36.01 -16.39 40.57
CA TYR A 139 -37.41 -16.30 41.00
C TYR A 139 -38.09 -17.67 41.17
N TYR A 140 -37.49 -18.73 40.63
CA TYR A 140 -38.13 -20.05 40.52
C TYR A 140 -38.66 -20.60 41.85
N ASP A 141 -37.83 -20.63 42.90
CA ASP A 141 -38.21 -21.27 44.18
C ASP A 141 -39.34 -20.50 44.89
N GLU A 142 -39.28 -19.17 44.84
CA GLU A 142 -40.29 -18.27 45.40
C GLU A 142 -41.63 -18.44 44.67
N VAL A 143 -41.60 -18.45 43.34
CA VAL A 143 -42.80 -18.63 42.51
C VAL A 143 -43.38 -20.03 42.67
N LYS A 144 -42.54 -21.07 42.65
CA LYS A 144 -42.97 -22.46 42.82
C LYS A 144 -43.55 -22.72 44.22
N ALA A 145 -43.09 -22.02 45.25
CA ALA A 145 -43.69 -22.11 46.59
C ALA A 145 -45.07 -21.42 46.65
N ALA A 146 -45.27 -20.37 45.86
CA ALA A 146 -46.52 -19.60 45.82
C ALA A 146 -47.57 -20.14 44.83
N SER A 147 -47.17 -21.00 43.89
CA SER A 147 -48.02 -21.54 42.83
C SER A 147 -48.08 -23.07 42.79
N ASP A 148 -49.06 -23.60 42.08
CA ASP A 148 -49.13 -25.02 41.76
C ASP A 148 -48.30 -25.32 40.50
N ALA A 149 -48.40 -24.47 39.46
CA ALA A 149 -47.60 -24.57 38.23
C ALA A 149 -46.80 -23.30 37.95
N VAL A 150 -45.67 -23.43 37.24
CA VAL A 150 -44.81 -22.31 36.82
C VAL A 150 -44.83 -22.20 35.30
N ILE A 151 -45.28 -21.04 34.82
CA ILE A 151 -45.38 -20.69 33.41
C ILE A 151 -44.40 -19.56 33.13
N LEU A 152 -43.64 -19.67 32.05
CA LEU A 152 -42.90 -18.54 31.50
C LEU A 152 -43.72 -17.87 30.40
N LEU A 153 -43.88 -16.56 30.49
CA LEU A 153 -44.47 -15.72 29.46
C LEU A 153 -43.34 -14.87 28.88
N THR A 154 -42.88 -15.22 27.67
CA THR A 154 -41.58 -14.77 27.17
C THR A 154 -41.71 -14.03 25.85
N HIS A 155 -41.14 -12.84 25.77
CA HIS A 155 -40.84 -12.20 24.49
C HIS A 155 -39.49 -12.67 23.97
N GLN A 156 -39.39 -13.98 23.76
CA GLN A 156 -38.21 -14.66 23.23
C GLN A 156 -38.64 -15.47 22.01
N GLY A 157 -37.73 -15.65 21.06
CA GLY A 157 -37.94 -16.58 19.95
C GLY A 157 -37.82 -18.03 20.39
N VAL A 158 -38.41 -18.96 19.62
CA VAL A 158 -38.31 -20.41 19.88
C VAL A 158 -36.86 -20.88 19.95
N ASP A 159 -36.04 -20.42 19.00
CA ASP A 159 -34.63 -20.79 18.84
C ASP A 159 -33.89 -19.63 18.15
N ASN A 160 -32.65 -19.33 18.55
CA ASN A 160 -31.90 -18.23 17.98
C ASN A 160 -30.37 -18.34 18.25
N PRO A 161 -29.51 -17.96 17.29
CA PRO A 161 -28.04 -17.98 17.49
C PRO A 161 -27.46 -16.75 18.22
N THR A 162 -28.13 -15.60 18.24
CA THR A 162 -27.65 -14.32 18.81
C THR A 162 -28.12 -14.07 20.24
N TYR A 163 -29.20 -14.72 20.68
CA TYR A 163 -29.70 -14.70 22.06
C TYR A 163 -30.26 -16.06 22.48
N LYS A 164 -30.55 -16.24 23.77
CA LYS A 164 -31.15 -17.49 24.27
C LYS A 164 -32.64 -17.54 23.93
N GLY A 165 -32.99 -18.33 22.91
CA GLY A 165 -34.37 -18.68 22.63
C GLY A 165 -34.99 -19.61 23.69
N ASP A 166 -36.31 -19.78 23.65
CA ASP A 166 -37.09 -20.54 24.63
C ASP A 166 -36.61 -21.99 24.79
N LYS A 167 -36.16 -22.64 23.70
CA LYS A 167 -35.57 -23.99 23.78
C LYS A 167 -34.35 -24.03 24.69
N GLN A 168 -33.44 -23.06 24.51
CA GLN A 168 -32.21 -22.99 25.30
C GLN A 168 -32.53 -22.64 26.76
N ILE A 169 -33.49 -21.74 27.00
CA ILE A 169 -33.96 -21.42 28.35
C ILE A 169 -34.53 -22.66 29.03
N ALA A 170 -35.42 -23.41 28.36
CA ALA A 170 -35.96 -24.66 28.89
C ALA A 170 -34.87 -25.69 29.21
N GLN A 171 -33.88 -25.84 28.31
CA GLN A 171 -32.75 -26.76 28.49
C GLN A 171 -31.87 -26.36 29.69
N ASP A 172 -31.58 -25.07 29.85
CA ASP A 172 -30.81 -24.53 30.99
C ASP A 172 -31.53 -24.82 32.32
N LEU A 173 -32.84 -24.60 32.36
CA LEU A 173 -33.68 -24.82 33.56
C LEU A 173 -33.79 -26.31 33.93
N LEU A 174 -33.94 -27.19 32.93
CA LEU A 174 -33.90 -28.65 33.13
C LEU A 174 -32.56 -29.10 33.68
N THR A 175 -31.46 -28.56 33.15
CA THR A 175 -30.09 -28.87 33.59
C THR A 175 -29.85 -28.43 35.04
N ALA A 176 -30.45 -27.30 35.45
CA ALA A 176 -30.39 -26.78 36.80
C ALA A 176 -31.35 -27.47 37.79
N GLY A 177 -32.13 -28.47 37.36
CA GLY A 177 -33.10 -29.18 38.20
C GLY A 177 -34.33 -28.35 38.58
N LYS A 178 -34.61 -27.28 37.85
CA LYS A 178 -35.72 -26.34 38.09
C LYS A 178 -36.62 -26.23 36.84
N PRO A 179 -37.26 -27.32 36.40
CA PRO A 179 -38.08 -27.33 35.20
C PRO A 179 -39.33 -26.47 35.36
N VAL A 180 -39.70 -25.76 34.30
CA VAL A 180 -40.99 -25.04 34.21
C VAL A 180 -41.99 -25.87 33.41
N ASP A 181 -43.28 -25.69 33.68
CA ASP A 181 -44.33 -26.54 33.11
C ASP A 181 -44.69 -26.14 31.66
N LEU A 182 -44.71 -24.84 31.39
CA LEU A 182 -45.10 -24.26 30.09
C LEU A 182 -44.32 -22.98 29.80
N ILE A 183 -43.90 -22.80 28.55
CA ILE A 183 -43.40 -21.53 28.02
C ILE A 183 -44.36 -21.07 26.91
N VAL A 184 -44.87 -19.85 27.05
CA VAL A 184 -45.65 -19.14 26.03
C VAL A 184 -44.77 -18.03 25.45
N GLY A 185 -44.24 -18.27 24.26
CA GLY A 185 -43.20 -17.45 23.60
C GLY A 185 -43.70 -16.49 22.53
N GLY A 186 -42.79 -15.66 22.01
CA GLY A 186 -43.05 -14.52 21.12
C GLY A 186 -41.88 -14.20 20.16
N HIS A 187 -41.66 -12.91 19.87
CA HIS A 187 -40.49 -12.31 19.17
C HIS A 187 -40.11 -12.82 17.76
N SER A 188 -39.88 -14.13 17.59
CA SER A 188 -39.42 -14.77 16.34
C SER A 188 -40.44 -14.85 15.20
N HIS A 189 -41.71 -14.51 15.45
CA HIS A 189 -42.83 -14.69 14.52
C HIS A 189 -42.98 -16.14 13.99
N THR A 190 -42.54 -17.13 14.75
CA THR A 190 -42.52 -18.53 14.29
C THR A 190 -43.94 -19.11 14.29
N ASN A 191 -44.39 -19.65 13.16
CA ASN A 191 -45.58 -20.49 13.12
C ASN A 191 -45.20 -21.93 13.49
N LEU A 192 -45.71 -22.42 14.63
CA LEU A 192 -45.47 -23.80 15.09
C LEU A 192 -46.33 -24.85 14.36
N ASN A 193 -47.23 -24.45 13.46
CA ASN A 193 -48.09 -25.35 12.66
C ASN A 193 -48.80 -26.41 13.53
N ASN A 194 -49.39 -25.99 14.65
CA ASN A 194 -50.07 -26.84 15.64
C ASN A 194 -49.19 -27.94 16.26
N LYS A 195 -47.86 -27.78 16.28
CA LYS A 195 -46.93 -28.71 16.92
C LYS A 195 -46.13 -27.98 18.00
N PRO A 196 -46.44 -28.18 19.29
CA PRO A 196 -45.65 -27.55 20.35
C PRO A 196 -44.22 -28.10 20.33
N VAL A 197 -43.27 -27.31 20.80
CA VAL A 197 -41.88 -27.76 20.97
C VAL A 197 -41.75 -28.38 22.37
N LEU A 198 -41.21 -29.59 22.43
CA LEU A 198 -41.00 -30.32 23.68
C LEU A 198 -39.51 -30.39 23.99
N VAL A 199 -39.12 -29.95 25.18
CA VAL A 199 -37.75 -30.05 25.68
C VAL A 199 -37.77 -30.86 26.97
N GLY A 200 -36.98 -31.92 27.07
CA GLY A 200 -37.01 -32.80 28.24
C GLY A 200 -35.71 -33.53 28.50
N ASN A 201 -35.55 -34.01 29.73
CA ASN A 201 -34.38 -34.77 30.21
C ASN A 201 -34.72 -36.24 30.54
N GLY A 202 -35.86 -36.73 30.06
CA GLY A 202 -36.39 -38.07 30.34
C GLY A 202 -37.21 -38.18 31.63
N VAL A 203 -37.15 -37.20 32.53
CA VAL A 203 -37.94 -37.15 33.77
C VAL A 203 -38.98 -36.03 33.73
N TYR A 204 -38.54 -34.85 33.27
CA TYR A 204 -39.39 -33.68 33.08
C TYR A 204 -39.40 -33.27 31.61
N THR A 205 -40.53 -32.72 31.19
CA THR A 205 -40.73 -32.16 29.86
C THR A 205 -41.37 -30.79 30.01
N THR A 206 -40.73 -29.77 29.46
CA THR A 206 -41.28 -28.42 29.31
C THR A 206 -41.89 -28.30 27.91
N THR A 207 -43.15 -27.86 27.86
CA THR A 207 -43.86 -27.59 26.60
C THR A 207 -43.68 -26.12 26.24
N ILE A 208 -43.32 -25.83 24.99
CA ILE A 208 -43.14 -24.48 24.45
C ILE A 208 -44.18 -24.26 23.35
N VAL A 209 -44.92 -23.16 23.44
CA VAL A 209 -45.96 -22.76 22.48
C VAL A 209 -45.79 -21.30 22.06
N GLN A 210 -46.24 -20.96 20.86
CA GLN A 210 -46.20 -19.59 20.33
C GLN A 210 -47.32 -19.40 19.30
N ALA A 211 -48.13 -18.35 19.49
CA ALA A 211 -49.31 -18.04 18.66
C ALA A 211 -48.95 -17.11 17.49
N TYR A 212 -48.18 -17.61 16.52
CA TYR A 212 -47.72 -16.91 15.31
C TYR A 212 -47.45 -15.40 15.52
N TYR A 213 -47.96 -14.48 14.67
CA TYR A 213 -47.83 -13.02 14.88
C TYR A 213 -49.01 -12.20 14.31
N ALA A 214 -49.17 -10.98 14.82
CA ALA A 214 -50.16 -9.96 14.41
C ALA A 214 -51.61 -10.48 14.34
N GLY A 215 -52.02 -11.22 15.36
CA GLY A 215 -53.40 -11.72 15.49
C GLY A 215 -53.82 -12.75 14.44
N ARG A 216 -52.91 -13.25 13.59
CA ARG A 216 -53.21 -14.28 12.58
C ARG A 216 -53.70 -15.57 13.21
N GLN A 217 -53.25 -15.87 14.42
CA GLN A 217 -53.71 -16.99 15.22
C GLN A 217 -53.91 -16.57 16.67
N VAL A 218 -54.85 -17.22 17.34
CA VAL A 218 -54.93 -17.27 18.80
C VAL A 218 -54.48 -18.65 19.26
N GLY A 219 -53.55 -18.68 20.21
CA GLY A 219 -53.09 -19.93 20.80
C GLY A 219 -54.07 -20.45 21.84
N ARG A 220 -54.44 -21.73 21.75
CA ARG A 220 -55.20 -22.44 22.78
C ARG A 220 -54.33 -23.56 23.35
N VAL A 221 -54.04 -23.48 24.64
CA VAL A 221 -53.43 -24.55 25.43
C VAL A 221 -54.50 -25.13 26.34
N ASP A 222 -54.85 -26.39 26.13
CA ASP A 222 -55.63 -27.15 27.11
C ASP A 222 -54.63 -27.93 27.98
N ALA A 223 -54.74 -27.76 29.30
CA ALA A 223 -53.83 -28.36 30.26
C ALA A 223 -54.58 -28.89 31.48
N MET A 224 -54.01 -29.93 32.10
CA MET A 224 -54.50 -30.52 33.35
C MET A 224 -53.45 -30.34 34.44
N VAL A 225 -53.89 -30.03 35.66
CA VAL A 225 -53.01 -29.98 36.84
C VAL A 225 -53.36 -31.13 37.77
N ASP A 226 -52.36 -31.96 38.09
CA ASP A 226 -52.50 -33.03 39.07
C ASP A 226 -52.54 -32.42 40.48
N PRO A 227 -53.62 -32.61 41.26
CA PRO A 227 -53.76 -32.01 42.58
C PRO A 227 -52.78 -32.56 43.64
N ALA A 228 -52.24 -33.76 43.45
CA ALA A 228 -51.29 -34.37 44.38
C ALA A 228 -49.85 -33.95 44.07
N THR A 229 -49.47 -33.99 42.79
CA THR A 229 -48.09 -33.67 42.36
C THR A 229 -47.89 -32.21 42.01
N LYS A 230 -48.98 -31.43 41.89
CA LYS A 230 -48.98 -30.04 41.40
C LYS A 230 -48.24 -29.90 40.08
N LYS A 231 -48.34 -30.91 39.22
CA LYS A 231 -47.71 -30.93 37.90
C LYS A 231 -48.74 -30.51 36.86
N LEU A 232 -48.41 -29.51 36.06
CA LEU A 232 -49.21 -29.15 34.90
C LEU A 232 -48.76 -29.96 33.70
N THR A 233 -49.71 -30.57 32.99
CA THR A 233 -49.48 -31.31 31.75
C THR A 233 -50.33 -30.70 30.65
N VAL A 234 -49.68 -30.21 29.59
CA VAL A 234 -50.37 -29.77 28.38
C VAL A 234 -50.92 -30.98 27.65
N THR A 235 -52.24 -31.06 27.50
CA THR A 235 -52.91 -32.15 26.78
C THR A 235 -53.13 -31.82 25.32
N GLN A 236 -53.30 -30.53 24.99
CA GLN A 236 -53.49 -30.07 23.62
C GLN A 236 -52.92 -28.66 23.43
N TRP A 237 -52.36 -28.42 22.25
CA TRP A 237 -52.00 -27.10 21.74
C TRP A 237 -52.56 -26.94 20.33
N GLU A 238 -53.20 -25.80 20.08
CA GLU A 238 -53.64 -25.42 18.74
C GLU A 238 -53.48 -23.92 18.51
N GLY A 239 -52.90 -23.55 17.37
CA GLY A 239 -52.91 -22.19 16.84
C GLY A 239 -54.15 -22.01 15.95
N HIS A 240 -55.22 -21.46 16.51
CA HIS A 240 -56.46 -21.25 15.78
C HIS A 240 -56.35 -20.01 14.89
N ALA A 241 -56.45 -20.21 13.57
CA ALA A 241 -56.45 -19.11 12.61
C ALA A 241 -57.63 -18.16 12.83
N ILE A 242 -57.34 -16.87 12.96
CA ILE A 242 -58.37 -15.83 13.04
C ILE A 242 -58.65 -15.33 11.62
N LEU A 243 -59.60 -15.99 10.96
CA LEU A 243 -60.06 -15.60 9.63
C LEU A 243 -61.40 -14.87 9.77
N SER A 244 -61.48 -13.65 9.26
CA SER A 244 -62.70 -12.81 9.28
C SER A 244 -63.89 -13.47 8.57
N THR A 245 -63.64 -14.42 7.67
CA THR A 245 -64.66 -15.20 6.96
C THR A 245 -65.21 -16.39 7.77
N ALA A 246 -64.52 -16.81 8.82
CA ALA A 246 -64.85 -18.02 9.58
C ALA A 246 -65.31 -17.73 11.02
N ILE A 247 -65.03 -16.54 11.56
CA ILE A 247 -65.34 -16.18 12.95
C ILE A 247 -66.09 -14.85 12.96
N THR A 248 -67.30 -14.84 13.51
CA THR A 248 -68.08 -13.61 13.73
C THR A 248 -67.35 -12.71 14.74
N PRO A 249 -67.05 -11.44 14.42
CA PRO A 249 -66.50 -10.48 15.38
C PRO A 249 -67.43 -10.30 16.59
N ASP A 250 -66.84 -10.14 17.76
CA ASP A 250 -67.60 -9.80 18.97
C ASP A 250 -68.17 -8.37 18.81
N PRO A 251 -69.49 -8.15 18.97
CA PRO A 251 -70.13 -6.88 18.64
C PRO A 251 -69.65 -5.72 19.51
N ASP A 252 -69.33 -5.96 20.78
CA ASP A 252 -68.87 -4.92 21.71
C ASP A 252 -67.44 -4.50 21.38
N VAL A 253 -66.58 -5.49 21.10
CA VAL A 253 -65.18 -5.23 20.68
C VAL A 253 -65.17 -4.56 19.31
N ALA A 254 -65.97 -5.03 18.35
CA ALA A 254 -66.06 -4.47 17.00
C ALA A 254 -66.53 -3.01 17.03
N THR A 255 -67.54 -2.68 17.85
CA THR A 255 -67.99 -1.30 18.03
C THR A 255 -66.87 -0.41 18.58
N ARG A 256 -66.04 -0.94 19.49
CA ARG A 256 -64.92 -0.18 20.05
C ARG A 256 -63.75 -0.03 19.08
N VAL A 257 -63.45 -1.05 18.29
CA VAL A 257 -62.47 -0.95 17.20
C VAL A 257 -62.91 0.14 16.21
N GLN A 258 -64.18 0.13 15.81
CA GLN A 258 -64.73 1.15 14.91
C GLN A 258 -64.60 2.57 15.47
N PHE A 259 -64.85 2.77 16.77
CA PHE A 259 -64.66 4.08 17.41
C PHE A 259 -63.25 4.62 17.20
N TRP A 260 -62.23 3.77 17.40
CA TRP A 260 -60.84 4.17 17.24
C TRP A 260 -60.45 4.31 15.78
N ASP A 261 -60.97 3.45 14.90
CA ASP A 261 -60.82 3.60 13.45
C ASP A 261 -61.33 4.97 12.98
N ASP A 262 -62.50 5.40 13.47
CA ASP A 262 -63.08 6.71 13.14
C ASP A 262 -62.19 7.87 13.62
N GLN A 263 -61.46 7.71 14.74
CA GLN A 263 -60.53 8.75 15.23
C GLN A 263 -59.31 8.92 14.31
N ILE A 264 -58.78 7.83 13.75
CA ILE A 264 -57.55 7.87 12.95
C ILE A 264 -57.82 7.95 11.44
N ALA A 265 -59.04 7.61 10.99
CA ALA A 265 -59.44 7.60 9.59
C ALA A 265 -59.16 8.91 8.82
N PRO A 266 -59.35 10.12 9.39
CA PRO A 266 -59.03 11.36 8.68
C PRO A 266 -57.56 11.45 8.23
N LEU A 267 -56.65 10.93 9.05
CA LEU A 267 -55.23 10.89 8.72
C LEU A 267 -54.91 9.71 7.80
N LEU A 268 -55.41 8.50 8.11
CA LEU A 268 -55.11 7.29 7.32
C LEU A 268 -55.55 7.40 5.86
N ASN A 269 -56.70 8.00 5.62
CA ASN A 269 -57.30 8.12 4.29
C ASN A 269 -56.75 9.33 3.50
N GLN A 270 -55.86 10.13 4.09
CA GLN A 270 -55.27 11.27 3.40
C GLN A 270 -54.54 10.79 2.12
N PRO A 271 -54.94 11.26 0.92
CA PRO A 271 -54.26 10.91 -0.31
C PRO A 271 -52.83 11.47 -0.34
N VAL A 272 -51.87 10.63 -0.74
CA VAL A 272 -50.46 11.02 -0.90
C VAL A 272 -50.06 10.99 -2.38
N GLY A 273 -50.54 10.00 -3.14
CA GLY A 273 -50.27 9.87 -4.57
C GLY A 273 -50.81 8.56 -5.13
N VAL A 274 -50.27 8.12 -6.26
CA VAL A 274 -50.59 6.82 -6.86
C VAL A 274 -49.32 6.07 -7.32
N SER A 275 -49.37 4.75 -7.45
CA SER A 275 -48.27 3.92 -7.95
C SER A 275 -48.69 3.03 -9.11
N ASN A 276 -47.94 3.02 -10.20
CA ASN A 276 -48.15 2.13 -11.35
C ASN A 276 -47.56 0.73 -11.13
N VAL A 277 -46.99 0.45 -9.97
CA VAL A 277 -46.40 -0.85 -9.60
C VAL A 277 -46.76 -1.18 -8.16
N GLU A 278 -46.82 -2.48 -7.85
CA GLU A 278 -46.88 -2.93 -6.45
C GLU A 278 -45.54 -2.67 -5.77
N LEU A 279 -45.58 -2.30 -4.49
CA LEU A 279 -44.40 -1.97 -3.70
C LEU A 279 -44.14 -3.11 -2.72
N THR A 280 -43.09 -3.89 -2.99
CA THR A 280 -42.81 -5.15 -2.28
C THR A 280 -41.42 -5.13 -1.66
N ARG A 281 -41.29 -5.75 -0.48
CA ARG A 281 -40.06 -5.80 0.31
C ARG A 281 -39.26 -7.07 0.07
N ASN A 282 -37.95 -7.01 0.32
CA ASN A 282 -37.08 -8.16 0.33
C ASN A 282 -36.01 -7.99 1.41
N TYR A 283 -35.91 -8.95 2.32
CA TYR A 283 -34.93 -8.88 3.41
C TYR A 283 -33.51 -9.27 2.98
N ASN A 284 -33.39 -10.11 1.95
CA ASN A 284 -32.13 -10.74 1.57
C ASN A 284 -31.62 -10.24 0.21
N ALA A 285 -32.24 -9.21 -0.35
CA ALA A 285 -31.83 -8.56 -1.59
C ALA A 285 -32.46 -7.16 -1.69
N GLU A 286 -32.09 -6.44 -2.74
CA GLU A 286 -32.75 -5.21 -3.18
C GLU A 286 -34.26 -5.41 -3.35
N SER A 287 -35.02 -4.36 -3.01
CA SER A 287 -36.48 -4.35 -3.09
C SER A 287 -36.98 -3.00 -3.60
N ASN A 288 -38.03 -2.99 -4.40
CA ASN A 288 -38.45 -1.74 -5.04
C ASN A 288 -38.98 -0.72 -4.04
N VAL A 289 -39.69 -1.16 -3.00
CA VAL A 289 -40.10 -0.27 -1.91
C VAL A 289 -38.90 0.26 -1.14
N GLY A 290 -37.87 -0.57 -0.93
CA GLY A 290 -36.63 -0.16 -0.28
C GLY A 290 -35.85 0.88 -1.07
N ASP A 291 -35.77 0.71 -2.39
CA ASP A 291 -35.11 1.67 -3.28
C ASP A 291 -35.83 3.01 -3.30
N ILE A 292 -37.16 3.00 -3.42
CA ILE A 292 -37.97 4.22 -3.40
C ILE A 292 -37.85 4.92 -2.05
N VAL A 293 -37.86 4.18 -0.94
CA VAL A 293 -37.65 4.75 0.39
C VAL A 293 -36.25 5.35 0.50
N ALA A 294 -35.20 4.66 0.08
CA ALA A 294 -33.84 5.18 0.10
C ALA A 294 -33.68 6.43 -0.79
N ASP A 295 -34.31 6.45 -1.97
CA ASP A 295 -34.33 7.60 -2.87
C ASP A 295 -35.02 8.80 -2.22
N SER A 296 -36.14 8.56 -1.53
CA SER A 296 -36.86 9.60 -0.80
C SER A 296 -36.06 10.14 0.39
N MET A 297 -35.35 9.27 1.12
CA MET A 297 -34.45 9.68 2.20
C MET A 297 -33.36 10.57 1.66
N ARG A 298 -32.69 10.16 0.57
CA ARG A 298 -31.62 10.92 -0.07
C ARG A 298 -32.12 12.28 -0.55
N TRP A 299 -33.23 12.29 -1.29
CA TRP A 299 -33.85 13.50 -1.84
C TRP A 299 -34.23 14.50 -0.74
N LYS A 300 -34.89 14.03 0.33
CA LYS A 300 -35.32 14.90 1.42
C LYS A 300 -34.13 15.36 2.25
N ALA A 301 -33.17 14.48 2.53
CA ALA A 301 -31.99 14.83 3.32
C ALA A 301 -31.10 15.85 2.60
N ASP A 302 -30.97 15.75 1.28
CA ASP A 302 -30.28 16.73 0.44
C ASP A 302 -30.94 18.11 0.58
N MET A 303 -32.26 18.18 0.41
CA MET A 303 -33.05 19.41 0.61
C MET A 303 -32.91 19.97 2.03
N VAL A 304 -32.89 19.13 3.06
CA VAL A 304 -32.79 19.56 4.47
C VAL A 304 -31.35 19.92 4.86
N ASP A 305 -30.33 19.48 4.11
CA ASP A 305 -28.93 19.75 4.45
C ASP A 305 -28.54 21.20 4.17
N ASP A 306 -28.87 21.72 2.97
CA ASP A 306 -28.49 23.06 2.52
C ASP A 306 -29.64 23.87 1.87
N GLY A 307 -30.86 23.35 1.89
CA GLY A 307 -32.04 24.00 1.29
C GLY A 307 -32.19 23.72 -0.21
N GLN A 308 -31.37 22.86 -0.82
CA GLN A 308 -31.38 22.59 -2.26
C GLN A 308 -31.40 21.08 -2.56
N ILE A 309 -31.90 20.72 -3.73
CA ILE A 309 -31.82 19.34 -4.26
C ILE A 309 -30.70 19.36 -5.32
N ASN A 310 -29.46 19.17 -4.89
CA ASN A 310 -28.24 19.32 -5.70
C ASN A 310 -27.30 18.09 -5.65
N ASN A 311 -27.71 17.01 -4.99
CA ASN A 311 -26.95 15.79 -4.73
C ASN A 311 -25.72 15.98 -3.82
N SER A 312 -25.73 16.97 -2.93
CA SER A 312 -24.75 17.12 -1.84
C SER A 312 -24.75 15.90 -0.91
N VAL A 313 -25.91 15.31 -0.64
CA VAL A 313 -26.07 14.01 0.01
C VAL A 313 -26.06 12.91 -1.06
N ILE A 314 -24.93 12.21 -1.17
CA ILE A 314 -24.67 11.33 -2.33
C ILE A 314 -25.21 9.91 -2.17
N ALA A 315 -25.46 9.47 -0.94
CA ALA A 315 -26.00 8.14 -0.68
C ALA A 315 -27.02 8.12 0.47
N ALA A 316 -27.93 7.16 0.41
CA ALA A 316 -28.81 6.81 1.53
C ALA A 316 -28.76 5.31 1.82
N PHE A 317 -28.97 4.94 3.08
CA PHE A 317 -29.07 3.55 3.52
C PHE A 317 -30.23 3.36 4.49
N THR A 318 -30.98 2.27 4.34
CA THR A 318 -31.94 1.82 5.34
C THR A 318 -31.94 0.29 5.43
N ASN A 319 -32.19 -0.23 6.63
CA ASN A 319 -32.24 -1.66 6.89
C ASN A 319 -33.56 -2.24 6.41
N SER A 320 -33.51 -3.44 5.83
CA SER A 320 -34.70 -4.13 5.35
C SER A 320 -35.70 -4.45 6.47
N GLY A 321 -35.21 -4.60 7.71
CA GLY A 321 -36.02 -4.74 8.93
C GLY A 321 -37.00 -3.59 9.17
N GLY A 322 -36.61 -2.37 8.76
CA GLY A 322 -37.42 -1.16 8.88
C GLY A 322 -38.63 -1.13 7.94
N LEU A 323 -38.68 -1.98 6.92
CA LEU A 323 -39.77 -2.05 5.93
C LEU A 323 -40.77 -3.15 6.30
N ARG A 324 -41.97 -2.77 6.73
CA ARG A 324 -42.87 -3.70 7.45
C ARG A 324 -43.94 -4.40 6.62
N THR A 325 -44.45 -3.75 5.59
CA THR A 325 -45.49 -4.33 4.73
C THR A 325 -45.24 -4.03 3.27
N ASP A 326 -45.84 -4.85 2.42
CA ASP A 326 -45.99 -4.59 0.99
C ASP A 326 -47.24 -3.71 0.77
N ILE A 327 -47.26 -2.94 -0.32
CA ILE A 327 -48.44 -2.25 -0.84
C ILE A 327 -48.78 -2.90 -2.18
N THR A 328 -49.72 -3.83 -2.15
CA THR A 328 -50.16 -4.65 -3.29
C THR A 328 -51.58 -4.33 -3.69
N LEU A 329 -52.00 -4.78 -4.87
CA LEU A 329 -53.39 -4.72 -5.30
C LEU A 329 -54.25 -5.57 -4.36
N SER A 330 -55.35 -4.99 -3.90
CA SER A 330 -56.43 -5.77 -3.30
C SER A 330 -56.97 -6.78 -4.33
N PRO A 331 -57.53 -7.92 -3.91
CA PRO A 331 -58.14 -8.89 -4.82
C PRO A 331 -59.15 -8.21 -5.77
N GLY A 332 -58.93 -8.30 -7.08
CA GLY A 332 -59.75 -7.65 -8.11
C GLY A 332 -59.43 -6.18 -8.40
N GLY A 333 -58.41 -5.61 -7.75
CA GLY A 333 -57.90 -4.26 -8.02
C GLY A 333 -57.10 -4.17 -9.32
N SER A 334 -56.97 -2.94 -9.84
CA SER A 334 -56.15 -2.61 -11.00
C SER A 334 -55.18 -1.48 -10.67
N LEU A 335 -54.04 -1.43 -11.38
CA LEU A 335 -53.14 -0.29 -11.32
C LEU A 335 -53.78 0.96 -11.98
N PRO A 336 -53.43 2.18 -11.55
CA PRO A 336 -52.49 2.49 -10.46
C PRO A 336 -53.09 2.29 -9.05
N LEU A 337 -52.25 1.90 -8.09
CA LEU A 337 -52.57 1.84 -6.66
C LEU A 337 -52.74 3.26 -6.10
N ASN A 338 -53.80 3.49 -5.34
CA ASN A 338 -53.91 4.71 -4.54
C ASN A 338 -53.01 4.59 -3.31
N LEU A 339 -52.10 5.55 -3.14
CA LEU A 339 -51.23 5.66 -1.96
C LEU A 339 -51.84 6.67 -1.00
N THR A 340 -52.18 6.20 0.21
CA THR A 340 -52.62 7.05 1.31
C THR A 340 -51.53 7.15 2.37
N TRP A 341 -51.67 8.13 3.27
CA TRP A 341 -50.76 8.29 4.41
C TRP A 341 -50.73 7.03 5.27
N GLY A 342 -51.88 6.37 5.48
CA GLY A 342 -51.95 5.11 6.22
C GLY A 342 -51.19 3.96 5.54
N ALA A 343 -51.22 3.90 4.20
CA ALA A 343 -50.49 2.89 3.44
C ALA A 343 -48.97 3.08 3.57
N THR A 344 -48.48 4.32 3.45
CA THR A 344 -47.05 4.62 3.60
C THR A 344 -46.59 4.48 5.05
N PHE A 345 -47.41 4.88 6.03
CA PHE A 345 -47.13 4.65 7.45
C PHE A 345 -46.94 3.16 7.76
N SER A 346 -47.79 2.30 7.19
CA SER A 346 -47.72 0.86 7.43
C SER A 346 -46.41 0.23 6.95
N VAL A 347 -45.72 0.84 5.99
CA VAL A 347 -44.38 0.42 5.55
C VAL A 347 -43.30 0.93 6.51
N LEU A 348 -43.39 2.18 6.98
CA LEU A 348 -42.43 2.88 7.85
C LEU A 348 -43.04 3.30 9.21
N PRO A 349 -43.45 2.38 10.10
CA PRO A 349 -44.25 2.72 11.28
C PRO A 349 -43.44 3.22 12.49
N PHE A 350 -42.12 3.37 12.36
CA PHE A 350 -41.20 3.55 13.50
C PHE A 350 -40.89 5.01 13.86
N ASN A 351 -41.42 5.99 13.14
CA ASN A 351 -41.17 7.41 13.39
C ASN A 351 -39.67 7.75 13.44
N ASN A 352 -38.89 7.09 12.57
CA ASN A 352 -37.47 7.32 12.42
C ASN A 352 -37.22 8.70 11.81
N THR A 353 -36.14 9.35 12.19
CA THR A 353 -35.70 10.62 11.59
C THR A 353 -34.54 10.41 10.62
N LEU A 354 -34.39 11.34 9.67
CA LEU A 354 -33.25 11.35 8.75
C LEU A 354 -31.99 11.82 9.48
N TYR A 355 -30.93 11.02 9.41
CA TYR A 355 -29.67 11.24 10.12
C TYR A 355 -28.51 11.35 9.13
N LEU A 356 -27.87 12.51 9.10
CA LEU A 356 -26.75 12.83 8.20
C LEU A 356 -25.41 12.53 8.85
N MET A 357 -24.45 12.08 8.04
CA MET A 357 -23.06 11.91 8.45
C MET A 357 -22.12 11.81 7.25
N ASP A 358 -20.83 11.82 7.55
CA ASP A 358 -19.75 11.71 6.58
C ASP A 358 -19.01 10.38 6.79
N LEU A 359 -18.93 9.56 5.75
CA LEU A 359 -18.17 8.30 5.74
C LEU A 359 -17.05 8.35 4.71
N THR A 360 -15.85 7.91 5.09
CA THR A 360 -14.79 7.63 4.12
C THR A 360 -15.17 6.44 3.24
N GLY A 361 -14.59 6.35 2.04
CA GLY A 361 -14.82 5.18 1.19
C GLY A 361 -14.46 3.86 1.87
N ALA A 362 -13.39 3.82 2.67
CA ALA A 362 -13.04 2.67 3.50
C ALA A 362 -14.14 2.30 4.53
N GLN A 363 -14.78 3.29 5.16
CA GLN A 363 -15.91 3.04 6.07
C GLN A 363 -17.16 2.56 5.32
N LEU A 364 -17.42 3.08 4.12
CA LEU A 364 -18.50 2.58 3.25
C LEU A 364 -18.25 1.13 2.83
N LYS A 365 -17.00 0.76 2.49
CA LYS A 365 -16.63 -0.63 2.22
C LYS A 365 -16.93 -1.51 3.43
N SER A 366 -16.49 -1.11 4.63
CA SER A 366 -16.74 -1.85 5.86
C SER A 366 -18.23 -2.00 6.17
N LEU A 367 -19.04 -0.96 5.90
CA LEU A 367 -20.49 -0.98 6.06
C LEU A 367 -21.14 -2.04 5.15
N LEU A 368 -20.77 -2.06 3.88
CA LEU A 368 -21.33 -2.98 2.88
C LEU A 368 -20.81 -4.42 3.05
N ASP A 369 -19.57 -4.61 3.50
CA ASP A 369 -19.06 -5.92 3.91
C ASP A 369 -19.87 -6.49 5.08
N GLN A 370 -20.25 -5.64 6.02
CA GLN A 370 -21.10 -6.06 7.13
C GLN A 370 -22.52 -6.42 6.66
N SER A 371 -23.09 -5.64 5.74
CA SER A 371 -24.37 -5.94 5.09
C SER A 371 -24.37 -7.34 4.46
N ALA A 372 -23.30 -7.72 3.74
CA ALA A 372 -23.16 -9.04 3.12
C ALA A 372 -23.01 -10.20 4.13
N LYS A 373 -22.55 -9.90 5.35
CA LYS A 373 -22.35 -10.90 6.42
C LYS A 373 -23.65 -11.27 7.14
N LEU A 374 -24.55 -10.30 7.31
CA LEU A 374 -25.73 -10.43 8.17
C LEU A 374 -26.88 -11.18 7.49
N GLU A 375 -27.59 -12.03 8.23
CA GLU A 375 -28.86 -12.60 7.77
C GLU A 375 -29.93 -11.51 7.71
N LYS A 376 -30.70 -11.44 6.62
CA LYS A 376 -31.69 -10.36 6.37
C LYS A 376 -31.10 -8.94 6.46
N GLY A 377 -29.77 -8.82 6.31
CA GLY A 377 -29.03 -7.59 6.56
C GLY A 377 -28.66 -6.80 5.31
N ILE A 378 -29.16 -7.19 4.13
CA ILE A 378 -28.90 -6.41 2.91
C ILE A 378 -29.52 -5.03 3.05
N LEU A 379 -28.67 -4.00 3.10
CA LEU A 379 -29.09 -2.60 3.14
C LEU A 379 -29.74 -2.21 1.82
N GLN A 380 -30.90 -1.57 1.92
CA GLN A 380 -31.54 -0.86 0.82
C GLN A 380 -30.83 0.49 0.66
N SER A 381 -30.49 0.87 -0.57
CA SER A 381 -29.59 1.99 -0.81
C SER A 381 -30.04 2.90 -1.95
N ALA A 382 -29.63 4.17 -1.89
CA ALA A 382 -29.72 5.12 -2.99
C ALA A 382 -28.34 5.71 -3.29
N GLY A 383 -28.06 5.98 -4.56
CA GLY A 383 -26.78 6.56 -5.01
C GLY A 383 -25.57 5.63 -4.90
N VAL A 384 -25.78 4.37 -4.50
CA VAL A 384 -24.75 3.35 -4.34
C VAL A 384 -25.15 2.09 -5.10
N LYS A 385 -24.20 1.55 -5.86
CA LYS A 385 -24.29 0.24 -6.51
C LYS A 385 -23.15 -0.64 -6.02
N TYR A 386 -23.43 -1.88 -5.69
CA TYR A 386 -22.43 -2.84 -5.24
C TYR A 386 -22.83 -4.27 -5.56
N TYR A 387 -21.83 -5.13 -5.62
CA TYR A 387 -21.99 -6.57 -5.66
C TYR A 387 -21.71 -7.14 -4.28
N TRP A 388 -22.36 -8.23 -3.90
CA TRP A 388 -22.11 -8.88 -2.61
C TRP A 388 -22.06 -10.40 -2.71
N TRP A 389 -21.30 -11.00 -1.79
CA TRP A 389 -21.14 -12.44 -1.67
C TRP A 389 -21.39 -12.89 -0.23
N ASN A 390 -22.04 -14.05 -0.10
CA ASN A 390 -22.18 -14.82 1.12
C ASN A 390 -22.21 -16.29 0.71
N ASP A 391 -21.21 -17.06 1.11
CA ASP A 391 -20.98 -18.42 0.62
C ASP A 391 -22.07 -19.43 1.00
N CYS A 392 -22.76 -19.22 2.11
CA CYS A 392 -23.81 -20.12 2.62
C CYS A 392 -25.23 -19.53 2.54
N ASN A 393 -25.38 -18.24 2.25
CA ASN A 393 -26.62 -17.48 2.44
C ASN A 393 -27.19 -17.62 3.85
N CYS A 394 -26.31 -17.55 4.85
CA CYS A 394 -26.63 -17.79 6.25
C CYS A 394 -26.04 -16.69 7.14
N ALA A 395 -26.46 -16.64 8.40
CA ALA A 395 -25.99 -15.66 9.39
C ALA A 395 -24.49 -15.77 9.75
N ASN A 396 -23.86 -16.92 9.48
CA ASN A 396 -22.47 -17.19 9.83
C ASN A 396 -21.66 -17.68 8.62
N PRO A 397 -21.50 -16.85 7.58
CA PRO A 397 -20.71 -17.22 6.40
C PRO A 397 -19.24 -17.41 6.76
N LYS A 398 -18.52 -18.25 6.01
CA LYS A 398 -17.05 -18.34 6.11
C LYS A 398 -16.38 -17.36 5.16
N ASN A 399 -17.04 -17.03 4.06
CA ASN A 399 -16.56 -16.09 3.06
C ASN A 399 -17.68 -15.15 2.61
N TRP A 400 -17.45 -13.85 2.74
CA TRP A 400 -18.41 -12.81 2.44
C TRP A 400 -17.71 -11.50 2.08
N GLY A 401 -18.45 -10.57 1.48
CA GLY A 401 -17.97 -9.22 1.22
C GLY A 401 -18.79 -8.49 0.17
N ALA A 402 -18.63 -7.17 0.14
CA ALA A 402 -19.10 -6.29 -0.91
C ALA A 402 -17.94 -5.89 -1.84
N TYR A 403 -18.22 -5.83 -3.14
CA TYR A 403 -17.24 -5.64 -4.20
C TYR A 403 -17.78 -4.71 -5.30
N GLY A 404 -16.90 -4.12 -6.09
CA GLY A 404 -17.28 -3.31 -7.25
C GLY A 404 -18.18 -2.13 -6.86
N ILE A 405 -17.93 -1.55 -5.70
CA ILE A 405 -18.75 -0.49 -5.12
C ILE A 405 -18.61 0.77 -5.98
N GLN A 406 -19.76 1.35 -6.33
CA GLN A 406 -19.87 2.62 -7.02
C GLN A 406 -20.70 3.59 -6.19
N VAL A 407 -20.24 4.83 -6.08
CA VAL A 407 -20.94 5.91 -5.39
C VAL A 407 -21.13 7.06 -6.36
N GLY A 408 -22.38 7.45 -6.62
CA GLY A 408 -22.71 8.46 -7.64
C GLY A 408 -22.27 8.05 -9.05
N GLY A 409 -22.34 6.75 -9.37
CA GLY A 409 -21.96 6.19 -10.67
C GLY A 409 -20.45 6.09 -10.94
N LYS A 410 -19.60 6.43 -9.97
CA LYS A 410 -18.14 6.31 -10.06
C LYS A 410 -17.65 5.22 -9.13
N ALA A 411 -16.58 4.52 -9.50
CA ALA A 411 -15.91 3.58 -8.61
C ALA A 411 -15.57 4.24 -7.27
N LEU A 412 -15.70 3.47 -6.19
CA LEU A 412 -15.41 3.94 -4.83
C LEU A 412 -13.96 4.42 -4.74
N ASP A 413 -13.77 5.65 -4.29
CA ASP A 413 -12.48 6.16 -3.85
C ASP A 413 -12.41 5.95 -2.34
N TYR A 414 -11.58 5.00 -1.91
CA TYR A 414 -11.44 4.59 -0.52
C TYR A 414 -10.98 5.73 0.42
N ARG A 415 -10.32 6.77 -0.11
CA ARG A 415 -9.80 7.91 0.67
C ARG A 415 -10.74 9.11 0.65
N LYS A 416 -11.70 9.14 -0.28
CA LYS A 416 -12.69 10.22 -0.36
C LYS A 416 -13.72 10.08 0.76
N THR A 417 -14.16 11.21 1.28
CA THR A 417 -15.30 11.31 2.20
C THR A 417 -16.59 11.56 1.42
N TYR A 418 -17.67 10.87 1.81
CA TYR A 418 -18.98 10.93 1.19
C TYR A 418 -20.01 11.33 2.25
N ARG A 419 -20.81 12.36 1.94
CA ARG A 419 -21.96 12.80 2.75
C ARG A 419 -23.13 11.86 2.48
N ILE A 420 -23.63 11.18 3.52
CA ILE A 420 -24.69 10.18 3.40
C ILE A 420 -25.80 10.44 4.42
N VAL A 421 -26.97 9.87 4.15
CA VAL A 421 -28.09 9.81 5.10
C VAL A 421 -28.42 8.36 5.47
N THR A 422 -28.76 8.14 6.72
CA THR A 422 -29.39 6.90 7.20
C THR A 422 -30.54 7.27 8.15
N ASN A 423 -31.17 6.29 8.78
CA ASN A 423 -32.17 6.54 9.81
C ASN A 423 -31.51 6.63 11.21
N ASN A 424 -32.15 7.34 12.15
CA ASN A 424 -31.66 7.51 13.53
C ASN A 424 -31.55 6.21 14.34
N PHE A 425 -32.11 5.09 13.86
CA PHE A 425 -31.89 3.76 14.44
C PHE A 425 -30.54 3.15 14.02
N LEU A 426 -30.19 3.23 12.73
CA LEU A 426 -28.91 2.74 12.21
C LEU A 426 -27.74 3.66 12.54
N ALA A 427 -27.97 4.96 12.62
CA ALA A 427 -26.92 5.95 12.92
C ALA A 427 -26.09 5.67 14.19
N PRO A 428 -26.67 5.21 15.32
CA PRO A 428 -25.93 4.79 16.51
C PRO A 428 -25.44 3.33 16.46
N GLY A 429 -25.60 2.60 15.35
CA GLY A 429 -25.15 1.22 15.18
C GLY A 429 -26.22 0.15 15.33
N GLY A 430 -27.51 0.50 15.21
CA GLY A 430 -28.62 -0.46 15.18
C GLY A 430 -28.41 -1.55 14.11
N ASP A 431 -29.03 -2.71 14.30
CA ASP A 431 -28.81 -3.93 13.51
C ASP A 431 -27.32 -4.32 13.39
N SER A 432 -26.53 -3.98 14.40
CA SER A 432 -25.08 -4.18 14.50
C SER A 432 -24.23 -3.34 13.55
N PHE A 433 -24.76 -2.39 12.76
CA PHE A 433 -24.01 -1.60 11.76
C PHE A 433 -23.03 -0.58 12.37
N ALA A 434 -21.93 -1.09 12.92
CA ALA A 434 -20.95 -0.32 13.68
C ALA A 434 -20.21 0.75 12.85
N ALA A 435 -20.15 0.60 11.52
CA ALA A 435 -19.50 1.59 10.66
C ALA A 435 -20.16 2.97 10.74
N PHE A 436 -21.48 3.05 10.98
CA PHE A 436 -22.18 4.33 11.15
C PHE A 436 -21.74 5.10 12.42
N ILE A 437 -21.33 4.39 13.47
CA ILE A 437 -20.84 5.00 14.72
C ILE A 437 -19.57 5.83 14.46
N GLN A 438 -18.76 5.39 13.49
CA GLN A 438 -17.47 5.99 13.15
C GLN A 438 -17.61 7.19 12.20
N GLY A 439 -18.82 7.50 11.73
CA GLY A 439 -19.05 8.63 10.84
C GLY A 439 -18.71 9.98 11.49
N ALA A 440 -18.18 10.90 10.69
CA ALA A 440 -17.94 12.28 11.10
C ALA A 440 -19.17 13.16 10.81
N ASN A 441 -19.19 14.39 11.33
CA ASN A 441 -20.23 15.40 11.06
C ASN A 441 -21.67 14.88 11.20
N ARG A 442 -21.87 14.04 12.22
CA ARG A 442 -23.13 13.37 12.57
C ARG A 442 -24.18 14.40 13.02
N ARG A 443 -25.34 14.42 12.36
CA ARG A 443 -26.46 15.31 12.66
C ARG A 443 -27.79 14.61 12.44
N ASP A 444 -28.56 14.45 13.50
CA ASP A 444 -29.99 14.17 13.36
C ASP A 444 -30.69 15.43 12.82
N THR A 445 -31.39 15.31 11.70
CA THR A 445 -32.12 16.45 11.13
C THR A 445 -33.42 16.73 11.87
N GLY A 446 -33.91 15.78 12.68
CA GLY A 446 -35.24 15.82 13.27
C GLY A 446 -36.38 15.65 12.25
N PHE A 447 -36.08 15.54 10.95
CA PHE A 447 -37.08 15.40 9.90
C PHE A 447 -37.57 13.94 9.87
N ASP A 448 -38.88 13.75 9.95
CA ASP A 448 -39.49 12.42 9.94
C ASP A 448 -39.31 11.72 8.59
N MET A 449 -38.82 10.48 8.62
CA MET A 449 -38.51 9.67 7.44
C MET A 449 -39.77 9.34 6.63
N GLN A 450 -40.91 9.12 7.29
CA GLN A 450 -42.17 8.79 6.63
C GLN A 450 -42.82 10.03 5.98
N GLU A 451 -42.76 11.19 6.63
CA GLU A 451 -43.11 12.48 6.03
C GLU A 451 -42.22 12.76 4.82
N GLY A 452 -40.92 12.44 4.91
CA GLY A 452 -39.97 12.58 3.82
C GLY A 452 -40.36 11.76 2.59
N TRP A 453 -40.79 10.52 2.83
CA TRP A 453 -41.30 9.65 1.77
C TRP A 453 -42.63 10.14 1.19
N ASN A 454 -43.56 10.60 2.02
CA ASN A 454 -44.83 11.17 1.57
C ASN A 454 -44.64 12.40 0.68
N ASP A 455 -43.75 13.30 1.05
CA ASP A 455 -43.42 14.49 0.26
C ASP A 455 -42.76 14.13 -1.07
N TRP A 456 -41.88 13.13 -1.07
CA TRP A 456 -41.32 12.60 -2.29
C TRP A 456 -42.41 12.00 -3.19
N ILE A 457 -43.33 11.20 -2.64
CA ILE A 457 -44.44 10.63 -3.43
C ILE A 457 -45.28 11.74 -4.07
N LYS A 458 -45.62 12.79 -3.32
CA LYS A 458 -46.38 13.94 -3.87
C LYS A 458 -45.64 14.64 -5.02
N ALA A 459 -44.31 14.70 -4.94
CA ALA A 459 -43.48 15.32 -5.98
C ALA A 459 -43.31 14.44 -7.23
N TYR A 460 -43.40 13.12 -7.11
CA TYR A 460 -43.07 12.16 -8.18
C TYR A 460 -44.22 11.23 -8.61
N THR A 461 -45.43 11.41 -8.09
CA THR A 461 -46.61 10.63 -8.47
C THR A 461 -46.99 10.85 -9.96
N PRO A 462 -47.35 9.80 -10.73
CA PRO A 462 -47.44 8.39 -10.34
C PRO A 462 -46.07 7.73 -10.13
N ILE A 463 -45.93 6.97 -9.05
CA ILE A 463 -44.71 6.22 -8.74
C ILE A 463 -44.54 5.06 -9.72
N ASN A 464 -43.32 4.90 -10.22
CA ASN A 464 -42.87 3.73 -10.99
C ASN A 464 -41.65 3.13 -10.27
N ASN A 465 -41.24 1.94 -10.67
CA ASN A 465 -39.94 1.43 -10.23
C ASN A 465 -38.81 2.40 -10.66
N PRO A 466 -37.79 2.61 -9.81
CA PRO A 466 -36.57 3.30 -10.23
C PRO A 466 -35.98 2.66 -11.49
N ALA A 467 -35.38 3.46 -12.36
CA ALA A 467 -34.78 2.98 -13.61
C ALA A 467 -33.65 1.96 -13.37
N ASP A 468 -33.03 2.01 -12.19
CA ASP A 468 -31.96 1.15 -11.73
C ASP A 468 -32.42 0.05 -10.74
N PHE A 469 -33.74 -0.18 -10.61
CA PHE A 469 -34.27 -1.25 -9.76
C PHE A 469 -33.68 -2.63 -10.14
N GLY A 470 -33.23 -3.36 -9.12
CA GLY A 470 -32.57 -4.66 -9.25
C GLY A 470 -31.10 -4.57 -9.65
N GLN A 471 -30.51 -3.37 -9.60
CA GLN A 471 -29.14 -3.11 -10.04
C GLN A 471 -28.27 -2.46 -8.97
N ARG A 472 -28.80 -2.14 -7.78
CA ARG A 472 -28.08 -1.47 -6.69
C ARG A 472 -27.35 -2.44 -5.77
N ALA A 473 -27.96 -3.57 -5.41
CA ALA A 473 -27.36 -4.56 -4.50
C ALA A 473 -27.41 -5.98 -5.12
N ILE A 474 -26.41 -6.27 -5.96
CA ILE A 474 -26.43 -7.46 -6.82
C ILE A 474 -25.67 -8.61 -6.16
N LYS A 475 -26.36 -9.73 -5.94
CA LYS A 475 -25.71 -10.93 -5.40
C LYS A 475 -24.83 -11.60 -6.45
N LEU A 476 -23.61 -11.95 -6.07
CA LEU A 476 -22.69 -12.75 -6.87
C LEU A 476 -23.06 -14.22 -6.82
N SER A 477 -22.85 -14.92 -7.93
CA SER A 477 -23.02 -16.37 -8.05
C SER A 477 -21.72 -17.14 -7.76
N LYS A 478 -20.57 -16.52 -8.07
CA LYS A 478 -19.23 -17.08 -7.81
C LYS A 478 -18.21 -15.98 -7.56
N ILE A 479 -17.13 -16.34 -6.88
CA ILE A 479 -15.94 -15.49 -6.75
C ILE A 479 -14.65 -16.29 -6.99
N VAL A 480 -13.64 -15.63 -7.57
CA VAL A 480 -12.26 -16.11 -7.64
C VAL A 480 -11.41 -15.20 -6.77
N ALA A 481 -10.65 -15.79 -5.84
CA ALA A 481 -9.70 -15.07 -4.99
C ALA A 481 -8.27 -15.36 -5.42
N LEU A 482 -7.48 -14.31 -5.62
CA LEU A 482 -6.04 -14.36 -5.89
C LEU A 482 -5.33 -13.75 -4.69
N LEU A 483 -4.56 -14.55 -3.98
CA LEU A 483 -3.61 -14.09 -2.98
C LEU A 483 -2.28 -13.88 -3.67
N HIS A 484 -1.55 -12.82 -3.34
CA HIS A 484 -0.25 -12.60 -3.96
C HIS A 484 0.79 -11.94 -3.06
N THR A 485 2.05 -12.26 -3.36
CA THR A 485 3.24 -11.57 -2.89
C THR A 485 4.05 -11.06 -4.07
N ASN A 486 4.93 -10.10 -3.83
CA ASN A 486 5.90 -9.59 -4.80
C ASN A 486 7.09 -9.02 -4.02
N ASP A 487 8.26 -9.03 -4.64
CA ASP A 487 9.47 -8.37 -4.13
C ASP A 487 9.77 -8.75 -2.67
N THR A 488 9.68 -10.05 -2.35
CA THR A 488 9.93 -10.53 -0.98
C THR A 488 11.40 -10.38 -0.60
N HIS A 489 12.30 -10.35 -1.59
CA HIS A 489 13.72 -10.10 -1.45
C HIS A 489 14.38 -10.87 -0.29
N GLY A 490 14.15 -12.18 -0.23
CA GLY A 490 14.75 -13.04 0.79
C GLY A 490 14.27 -12.81 2.23
N ARG A 491 13.24 -11.98 2.47
CA ARG A 491 12.74 -11.67 3.82
C ARG A 491 11.80 -12.73 4.38
N TRP A 492 12.40 -13.88 4.64
CA TRP A 492 11.75 -15.02 5.27
C TRP A 492 11.65 -14.85 6.79
N GLU A 493 12.62 -14.15 7.38
CA GLU A 493 12.63 -13.76 8.79
C GLU A 493 11.92 -12.43 9.03
N ALA A 494 11.29 -12.31 10.19
CA ALA A 494 10.75 -11.02 10.66
C ALA A 494 11.90 -10.11 11.11
N ASP A 495 11.79 -8.82 10.83
CA ASP A 495 12.71 -7.79 11.33
C ASP A 495 11.93 -6.68 12.07
N SER A 496 12.62 -5.63 12.53
CA SER A 496 11.97 -4.54 13.26
C SER A 496 10.93 -3.75 12.46
N TYR A 497 10.85 -3.97 11.15
CA TYR A 497 10.02 -3.20 10.22
C TYR A 497 9.03 -4.08 9.42
N HIS A 498 9.26 -5.39 9.30
CA HIS A 498 8.49 -6.30 8.43
C HIS A 498 8.15 -7.63 9.12
N GLY A 499 6.94 -8.15 8.85
CA GLY A 499 6.47 -9.41 9.43
C GLY A 499 7.17 -10.66 8.86
N GLY A 500 7.72 -10.63 7.65
CA GLY A 500 8.37 -11.82 7.08
C GLY A 500 7.39 -12.97 6.75
N MET A 501 7.90 -14.04 6.17
CA MET A 501 7.06 -15.08 5.54
C MET A 501 6.23 -15.91 6.52
N ALA A 502 6.62 -16.01 7.80
CA ALA A 502 5.81 -16.70 8.82
C ALA A 502 4.48 -15.97 9.11
N TYR A 503 4.43 -14.65 8.96
CA TYR A 503 3.20 -13.87 9.15
C TYR A 503 2.35 -13.88 7.89
N VAL A 504 2.99 -13.82 6.72
CA VAL A 504 2.33 -14.04 5.43
C VAL A 504 1.66 -15.42 5.39
N ALA A 505 2.33 -16.47 5.88
CA ALA A 505 1.79 -17.82 5.99
C ALA A 505 0.48 -17.88 6.80
N SER A 506 0.40 -17.17 7.94
CA SER A 506 -0.83 -17.06 8.73
C SER A 506 -1.95 -16.41 7.94
N LEU A 507 -1.67 -15.31 7.24
CA LEU A 507 -2.67 -14.62 6.41
C LEU A 507 -3.16 -15.53 5.26
N ILE A 508 -2.25 -16.25 4.60
CA ILE A 508 -2.59 -17.23 3.56
C ILE A 508 -3.51 -18.33 4.13
N LYS A 509 -3.18 -18.89 5.30
CA LYS A 509 -4.01 -19.93 5.95
C LYS A 509 -5.38 -19.39 6.34
N GLN A 510 -5.46 -18.16 6.86
CA GLN A 510 -6.73 -17.51 7.19
C GLN A 510 -7.61 -17.32 5.95
N GLU A 511 -7.05 -16.79 4.85
CA GLU A 511 -7.81 -16.59 3.62
C GLU A 511 -8.19 -17.92 2.95
N ARG A 512 -7.33 -18.94 2.98
CA ARG A 512 -7.66 -20.28 2.48
C ARG A 512 -8.67 -21.03 3.36
N ALA A 513 -8.76 -20.72 4.65
CA ALA A 513 -9.82 -21.26 5.51
C ALA A 513 -11.21 -20.71 5.13
N LYS A 514 -11.25 -19.47 4.61
CA LYS A 514 -12.47 -18.83 4.06
C LYS A 514 -12.75 -19.33 2.64
N ASN A 515 -11.71 -19.39 1.79
CA ASN A 515 -11.81 -19.85 0.40
C ASN A 515 -10.69 -20.88 0.08
N PRO A 516 -10.96 -22.19 0.22
CA PRO A 516 -9.97 -23.23 -0.01
C PRO A 516 -9.41 -23.29 -1.45
N LYS A 517 -10.08 -22.66 -2.41
CA LYS A 517 -9.68 -22.62 -3.83
C LYS A 517 -8.95 -21.32 -4.21
N ALA A 518 -8.63 -20.46 -3.24
CA ALA A 518 -7.87 -19.24 -3.50
C ALA A 518 -6.49 -19.58 -4.09
N LEU A 519 -6.17 -18.96 -5.24
CA LEU A 519 -4.88 -19.12 -5.90
C LEU A 519 -3.84 -18.28 -5.17
N LEU A 520 -2.62 -18.78 -5.02
CA LEU A 520 -1.51 -18.03 -4.43
C LEU A 520 -0.44 -17.76 -5.48
N LEU A 521 -0.18 -16.50 -5.78
CA LEU A 521 0.71 -16.07 -6.86
C LEU A 521 1.89 -15.27 -6.31
N ASP A 522 3.03 -15.31 -7.00
CA ASP A 522 4.16 -14.44 -6.69
C ASP A 522 4.61 -13.70 -7.94
N ASP A 523 4.92 -12.41 -7.79
CA ASP A 523 5.34 -11.58 -8.91
C ASP A 523 6.86 -11.45 -9.07
N GLY A 524 7.69 -12.29 -8.45
CA GLY A 524 9.14 -12.29 -8.64
C GLY A 524 9.91 -11.40 -7.66
N ASP A 525 11.24 -11.33 -7.85
CA ASP A 525 12.22 -10.74 -6.94
C ASP A 525 12.18 -11.37 -5.53
N THR A 526 12.38 -12.69 -5.50
CA THR A 526 12.27 -13.53 -4.30
C THR A 526 13.60 -13.99 -3.73
N THR A 527 14.61 -14.21 -4.58
CA THR A 527 15.84 -14.94 -4.21
C THR A 527 17.06 -14.07 -3.88
N GLN A 528 16.91 -12.75 -3.75
CA GLN A 528 18.00 -11.80 -3.46
C GLN A 528 17.60 -10.82 -2.35
N GLY A 529 18.52 -10.11 -1.67
CA GLY A 529 18.16 -8.87 -0.97
C GLY A 529 18.60 -8.76 0.48
N ASN A 530 19.01 -9.88 1.08
CA ASN A 530 19.50 -9.94 2.44
C ASN A 530 20.46 -11.12 2.66
N ALA A 531 20.98 -11.22 3.89
CA ALA A 531 21.88 -12.30 4.30
C ALA A 531 21.29 -13.69 4.10
N PHE A 532 19.99 -13.86 4.37
CA PHE A 532 19.30 -15.13 4.22
C PHE A 532 19.34 -15.63 2.76
N ALA A 533 18.89 -14.81 1.82
CA ALA A 533 18.92 -15.13 0.39
C ALA A 533 20.35 -15.42 -0.11
N PHE A 534 21.31 -14.56 0.22
CA PHE A 534 22.68 -14.71 -0.24
C PHE A 534 23.36 -15.98 0.28
N TYR A 535 23.22 -16.26 1.57
CA TYR A 535 23.88 -17.39 2.22
C TYR A 535 23.37 -18.73 1.68
N PHE A 536 22.07 -18.82 1.43
CA PHE A 536 21.44 -20.04 0.95
C PHE A 536 21.29 -20.15 -0.58
N LYS A 537 21.82 -19.21 -1.36
CA LYS A 537 21.65 -19.15 -2.82
C LYS A 537 21.96 -20.47 -3.55
N ASP A 538 23.01 -21.17 -3.11
CA ASP A 538 23.46 -22.44 -3.69
C ASP A 538 23.09 -23.66 -2.83
N ARG A 539 22.25 -23.50 -1.80
CA ARG A 539 21.83 -24.60 -0.91
C ARG A 539 20.91 -25.56 -1.66
N ASP A 540 21.04 -26.85 -1.34
CA ASP A 540 20.13 -27.89 -1.79
C ASP A 540 19.63 -28.70 -0.57
N PRO A 541 18.32 -28.64 -0.23
CA PRO A 541 17.31 -27.78 -0.84
C PRO A 541 17.48 -26.30 -0.46
N ASN A 542 17.12 -25.40 -1.38
CA ASN A 542 17.06 -23.96 -1.15
C ASN A 542 15.84 -23.64 -0.25
N PRO A 543 16.02 -22.95 0.90
CA PRO A 543 14.94 -22.71 1.85
C PRO A 543 13.84 -21.78 1.32
N ILE A 544 14.17 -20.85 0.41
CA ILE A 544 13.21 -19.93 -0.21
C ILE A 544 12.24 -20.75 -1.07
N ILE A 545 12.78 -21.51 -2.03
CA ILE A 545 11.95 -22.32 -2.94
C ILE A 545 11.15 -23.37 -2.17
N ARG A 546 11.77 -24.02 -1.17
CA ARG A 546 11.08 -25.00 -0.32
C ARG A 546 9.94 -24.38 0.49
N GLY A 547 10.12 -23.16 0.98
CA GLY A 547 9.07 -22.44 1.69
C GLY A 547 7.91 -22.05 0.76
N LEU A 548 8.20 -21.66 -0.48
CA LEU A 548 7.17 -21.39 -1.51
C LEU A 548 6.39 -22.67 -1.84
N ASN A 549 7.08 -23.81 -2.00
CA ASN A 549 6.42 -25.11 -2.18
C ASN A 549 5.52 -25.46 -0.98
N LEU A 550 6.00 -25.26 0.25
CA LEU A 550 5.23 -25.52 1.49
C LEU A 550 3.96 -24.67 1.55
N LEU A 551 4.02 -23.43 1.10
CA LEU A 551 2.87 -22.53 1.00
C LEU A 551 1.98 -22.83 -0.22
N LYS A 552 2.37 -23.75 -1.10
CA LYS A 552 1.62 -24.14 -2.30
C LYS A 552 1.29 -22.95 -3.18
N TYR A 553 2.32 -22.21 -3.61
CA TYR A 553 2.15 -21.23 -4.67
C TYR A 553 1.66 -21.93 -5.95
N ASP A 554 0.76 -21.27 -6.68
CA ASP A 554 0.15 -21.75 -7.91
C ASP A 554 0.92 -21.32 -9.17
N ALA A 555 1.62 -20.18 -9.10
CA ALA A 555 2.54 -19.69 -10.12
C ALA A 555 3.44 -18.58 -9.57
N LEU A 556 4.59 -18.38 -10.23
CA LEU A 556 5.49 -17.26 -10.01
C LEU A 556 5.93 -16.69 -11.36
N THR A 557 6.01 -15.36 -11.53
CA THR A 557 6.71 -14.77 -12.68
C THR A 557 8.15 -14.43 -12.33
N LEU A 558 9.05 -14.45 -13.30
CA LEU A 558 10.45 -14.06 -13.09
C LEU A 558 10.56 -12.54 -12.94
N GLY A 559 11.19 -12.10 -11.87
CA GLY A 559 11.70 -10.74 -11.69
C GLY A 559 13.14 -10.60 -12.17
N ASN A 560 13.70 -9.40 -12.00
CA ASN A 560 15.08 -9.14 -12.44
C ASN A 560 16.11 -9.76 -11.51
N HIS A 561 15.81 -9.92 -10.23
CA HIS A 561 16.75 -10.43 -9.24
C HIS A 561 16.89 -11.96 -9.24
N GLU A 562 16.01 -12.67 -9.94
CA GLU A 562 16.17 -14.11 -10.15
C GLU A 562 17.47 -14.47 -10.90
N PHE A 563 18.03 -13.55 -11.69
CA PHE A 563 19.20 -13.79 -12.54
C PHE A 563 20.55 -13.41 -11.90
N ASN A 564 20.57 -12.81 -10.70
CA ASN A 564 21.80 -12.18 -10.16
C ASN A 564 22.96 -13.14 -9.89
N PHE A 565 22.66 -14.42 -9.67
CA PHE A 565 23.67 -15.44 -9.38
C PHE A 565 24.11 -16.23 -10.61
N GLY A 566 23.63 -15.85 -11.80
CA GLY A 566 23.97 -16.48 -13.06
C GLY A 566 23.29 -17.84 -13.30
N PRO A 567 23.54 -18.45 -14.47
CA PRO A 567 22.79 -19.61 -14.95
C PRO A 567 22.94 -20.84 -14.06
N ALA A 568 24.13 -21.10 -13.50
CA ALA A 568 24.38 -22.29 -12.69
C ALA A 568 23.51 -22.31 -11.41
N THR A 569 23.49 -21.20 -10.67
CA THR A 569 22.68 -21.05 -9.46
C THR A 569 21.19 -21.01 -9.82
N PHE A 570 20.81 -20.30 -10.89
CA PHE A 570 19.41 -20.26 -11.34
C PHE A 570 18.88 -21.68 -11.62
N ILE A 571 19.56 -22.44 -12.47
CA ILE A 571 19.12 -23.78 -12.87
C ILE A 571 19.05 -24.73 -11.69
N LYS A 572 20.02 -24.66 -10.76
CA LYS A 572 20.03 -25.48 -9.55
C LYS A 572 18.87 -25.14 -8.59
N THR A 573 18.64 -23.86 -8.35
CA THR A 573 17.65 -23.40 -7.37
C THR A 573 16.23 -23.55 -7.90
N TRP A 574 15.97 -23.09 -9.13
CA TRP A 574 14.63 -23.10 -9.71
C TRP A 574 14.17 -24.46 -10.23
N ALA A 575 15.07 -25.44 -10.36
CA ALA A 575 14.68 -26.84 -10.58
C ALA A 575 13.92 -27.46 -9.38
N GLN A 576 13.94 -26.81 -8.21
CA GLN A 576 13.27 -27.29 -7.00
C GLN A 576 11.83 -26.79 -6.87
N ALA A 577 11.38 -25.88 -7.74
CA ALA A 577 10.02 -25.34 -7.69
C ALA A 577 8.98 -26.41 -8.08
N GLU A 578 7.96 -26.57 -7.24
CA GLU A 578 6.82 -27.48 -7.49
C GLU A 578 5.66 -26.77 -8.22
N PHE A 579 5.86 -25.51 -8.58
CA PHE A 579 4.90 -24.66 -9.26
C PHE A 579 5.46 -24.10 -10.57
N PRO A 580 4.61 -23.75 -11.55
CA PRO A 580 5.05 -23.16 -12.81
C PRO A 580 5.74 -21.80 -12.62
N ILE A 581 6.86 -21.63 -13.31
CA ILE A 581 7.57 -20.35 -13.45
C ILE A 581 7.15 -19.74 -14.79
N LEU A 582 6.79 -18.46 -14.78
CA LEU A 582 6.26 -17.75 -15.94
C LEU A 582 7.22 -16.64 -16.39
N GLY A 583 7.21 -16.34 -17.69
CA GLY A 583 8.07 -15.32 -18.30
C GLY A 583 7.93 -15.30 -19.82
N ALA A 584 6.78 -14.85 -20.32
CA ALA A 584 6.43 -14.93 -21.73
C ALA A 584 7.37 -14.15 -22.65
N ASN A 585 7.94 -13.07 -22.14
CA ASN A 585 8.89 -12.22 -22.83
C ASN A 585 10.36 -12.54 -22.51
N VAL A 586 10.64 -13.69 -21.90
CA VAL A 586 12.00 -14.21 -21.66
C VAL A 586 12.21 -15.44 -22.53
N LYS A 587 13.22 -15.41 -23.40
CA LYS A 587 13.57 -16.54 -24.28
C LYS A 587 15.03 -16.92 -24.10
N ASP A 588 15.28 -18.23 -23.98
CA ASP A 588 16.62 -18.81 -23.92
C ASP A 588 16.98 -19.42 -25.28
N ASP A 589 18.14 -19.03 -25.83
CA ASP A 589 18.71 -19.65 -27.05
C ASP A 589 19.35 -21.03 -26.80
N GLY A 590 19.38 -21.45 -25.53
CA GLY A 590 19.90 -22.72 -25.04
C GLY A 590 21.18 -22.56 -24.22
N ARG A 591 21.86 -21.40 -24.28
CA ARG A 591 23.09 -21.16 -23.52
C ARG A 591 22.83 -20.87 -22.05
N TYR A 592 21.66 -20.34 -21.69
CA TYR A 592 21.33 -20.13 -20.28
C TYR A 592 21.03 -21.45 -19.56
N GLY A 593 20.37 -22.36 -20.27
CA GLY A 593 20.15 -23.74 -19.85
C GLY A 593 18.73 -24.05 -19.37
N PHE A 594 17.73 -23.24 -19.74
CA PHE A 594 16.33 -23.55 -19.45
C PHE A 594 15.96 -24.93 -20.01
N LYS A 595 15.33 -25.76 -19.17
CA LYS A 595 14.73 -27.01 -19.64
C LYS A 595 13.43 -26.70 -20.41
N PRO A 596 13.06 -27.49 -21.44
CA PRO A 596 11.80 -27.30 -22.14
C PRO A 596 10.60 -27.23 -21.18
N GLY A 597 9.86 -26.12 -21.24
CA GLY A 597 8.68 -25.88 -20.40
C GLY A 597 8.96 -25.52 -18.94
N GLN A 598 10.23 -25.27 -18.56
CA GLN A 598 10.63 -24.79 -17.23
C GLN A 598 10.10 -23.38 -16.99
N VAL A 599 10.31 -22.48 -17.94
CA VAL A 599 9.70 -21.14 -17.98
C VAL A 599 8.61 -21.17 -19.05
N ARG A 600 7.39 -20.81 -18.67
CA ARG A 600 6.21 -20.86 -19.55
C ARG A 600 5.70 -19.46 -19.84
N ASP A 601 5.02 -19.28 -20.97
CA ASP A 601 4.41 -17.99 -21.28
C ASP A 601 3.22 -17.73 -20.34
N TYR A 602 2.32 -18.72 -20.22
CA TYR A 602 1.16 -18.66 -19.35
C TYR A 602 0.75 -20.06 -18.87
N ILE A 603 -0.16 -20.11 -17.91
CA ILE A 603 -0.87 -21.33 -17.49
C ILE A 603 -2.38 -21.08 -17.43
N VAL A 604 -3.16 -22.15 -17.42
CA VAL A 604 -4.60 -22.11 -17.17
C VAL A 604 -4.95 -23.01 -15.98
N LYS A 605 -5.75 -22.49 -15.06
CA LYS A 605 -6.20 -23.17 -13.86
C LYS A 605 -7.72 -23.23 -13.85
N ASP A 606 -8.28 -24.36 -13.43
CA ASP A 606 -9.70 -24.45 -13.09
C ASP A 606 -9.90 -24.01 -11.64
N VAL A 607 -10.70 -22.97 -11.44
CA VAL A 607 -11.10 -22.49 -10.12
C VAL A 607 -12.61 -22.56 -10.05
N ASP A 608 -13.10 -23.66 -9.47
CA ASP A 608 -14.55 -23.89 -9.32
C ASP A 608 -15.30 -23.90 -10.66
N GLY A 609 -14.75 -24.55 -11.68
CA GLY A 609 -15.34 -24.59 -13.02
C GLY A 609 -15.18 -23.31 -13.83
N LEU A 610 -14.43 -22.32 -13.32
CA LEU A 610 -14.02 -21.14 -14.06
C LEU A 610 -12.57 -21.31 -14.51
N LYS A 611 -12.31 -21.13 -15.82
CA LYS A 611 -10.95 -21.10 -16.35
C LYS A 611 -10.29 -19.75 -16.02
N VAL A 612 -9.17 -19.80 -15.31
CA VAL A 612 -8.33 -18.65 -14.98
C VAL A 612 -7.01 -18.79 -15.74
N ALA A 613 -6.74 -17.91 -16.71
CA ALA A 613 -5.47 -17.83 -17.40
C ALA A 613 -4.52 -16.87 -16.68
N ILE A 614 -3.26 -17.26 -16.51
CA ILE A 614 -2.23 -16.47 -15.82
C ILE A 614 -1.03 -16.34 -16.75
N LEU A 615 -0.81 -15.13 -17.27
CA LEU A 615 0.31 -14.73 -18.13
C LEU A 615 1.44 -14.15 -17.26
N GLY A 616 2.69 -14.56 -17.49
CA GLY A 616 3.85 -13.96 -16.81
C GLY A 616 4.61 -13.00 -17.72
N LEU A 617 4.96 -11.82 -17.21
CA LEU A 617 5.83 -10.84 -17.85
C LEU A 617 6.96 -10.45 -16.91
N THR A 618 8.16 -10.36 -17.46
CA THR A 618 9.38 -9.94 -16.77
C THR A 618 9.80 -8.57 -17.28
N ASN A 619 10.50 -7.80 -16.46
CA ASN A 619 11.01 -6.50 -16.86
C ASN A 619 11.88 -6.61 -18.14
N PRO A 620 11.58 -5.93 -19.26
CA PRO A 620 12.43 -6.01 -20.46
C PRO A 620 13.81 -5.38 -20.27
N ARG A 621 14.03 -4.69 -19.15
CA ARG A 621 15.26 -3.98 -18.85
C ARG A 621 16.28 -4.78 -18.05
N VAL A 622 16.07 -6.09 -17.80
CA VAL A 622 17.09 -6.93 -17.16
C VAL A 622 18.49 -6.76 -17.77
N PRO A 623 18.67 -6.65 -19.11
CA PRO A 623 19.99 -6.40 -19.70
C PRO A 623 20.69 -5.08 -19.30
N PHE A 624 19.98 -4.15 -18.65
CA PHE A 624 20.53 -2.91 -18.08
C PHE A 624 20.82 -3.02 -16.58
N TYR A 625 20.25 -4.01 -15.91
CA TYR A 625 20.41 -4.24 -14.47
C TYR A 625 21.42 -5.33 -14.18
N GLU A 626 21.67 -6.20 -15.15
CA GLU A 626 22.46 -7.41 -14.99
C GLU A 626 23.57 -7.51 -16.03
N MET A 627 24.68 -8.13 -15.62
CA MET A 627 25.81 -8.35 -16.51
C MET A 627 25.48 -9.41 -17.57
N PRO A 628 25.94 -9.25 -18.82
CA PRO A 628 25.70 -10.23 -19.88
C PRO A 628 26.11 -11.67 -19.54
N THR A 629 27.12 -11.85 -18.70
CA THR A 629 27.57 -13.16 -18.21
C THR A 629 26.56 -13.86 -17.29
N ASN A 630 25.70 -13.09 -16.63
CA ASN A 630 24.69 -13.60 -15.70
C ASN A 630 23.34 -13.91 -16.38
N ILE A 631 23.19 -13.50 -17.65
CA ILE A 631 21.98 -13.70 -18.49
C ILE A 631 22.36 -14.21 -19.89
N GLU A 632 23.48 -14.91 -20.01
CA GLU A 632 23.98 -15.36 -21.31
C GLU A 632 22.95 -16.25 -22.03
N GLY A 633 22.63 -15.90 -23.28
CA GLY A 633 21.63 -16.63 -24.08
C GLY A 633 20.19 -16.20 -23.86
N LEU A 634 19.91 -15.35 -22.87
CA LEU A 634 18.58 -14.82 -22.62
C LEU A 634 18.29 -13.57 -23.44
N THR A 635 17.09 -13.50 -23.99
CA THR A 635 16.51 -12.31 -24.63
C THR A 635 15.27 -11.88 -23.85
N PHE A 636 15.16 -10.56 -23.61
CA PHE A 636 14.05 -9.94 -22.90
C PHE A 636 13.30 -9.01 -23.86
N SER A 637 12.18 -9.47 -24.43
CA SER A 637 11.38 -8.66 -25.35
C SER A 637 10.47 -7.68 -24.61
N ASN A 638 10.01 -6.62 -25.29
CA ASN A 638 9.09 -5.64 -24.71
C ASN A 638 7.82 -6.34 -24.18
N GLY A 639 7.47 -6.06 -22.92
CA GLY A 639 6.36 -6.74 -22.24
C GLY A 639 4.99 -6.39 -22.83
N PHE A 640 4.77 -5.13 -23.20
CA PHE A 640 3.53 -4.70 -23.86
C PHE A 640 3.36 -5.33 -25.23
N GLU A 641 4.40 -5.35 -26.07
CA GLU A 641 4.33 -5.96 -27.41
C GLU A 641 4.11 -7.48 -27.31
N THR A 642 4.74 -8.12 -26.33
CA THR A 642 4.53 -9.55 -26.04
C THR A 642 3.09 -9.82 -25.62
N ALA A 643 2.55 -9.03 -24.68
CA ALA A 643 1.17 -9.15 -24.23
C ALA A 643 0.16 -8.82 -25.33
N GLN A 644 0.44 -7.82 -26.17
CA GLN A 644 -0.41 -7.43 -27.31
C GLN A 644 -0.60 -8.60 -28.29
N LYS A 645 0.42 -9.45 -28.45
CA LYS A 645 0.33 -10.68 -29.24
C LYS A 645 -0.42 -11.80 -28.48
N LEU A 646 -0.03 -12.06 -27.24
CA LEU A 646 -0.48 -13.26 -26.52
C LEU A 646 -1.87 -13.14 -25.91
N VAL A 647 -2.31 -11.95 -25.48
CA VAL A 647 -3.63 -11.77 -24.85
C VAL A 647 -4.77 -12.17 -25.79
N PRO A 648 -4.80 -11.73 -27.07
CA PRO A 648 -5.79 -12.21 -28.04
C PRO A 648 -5.73 -13.74 -28.27
N GLU A 649 -4.52 -14.30 -28.36
CA GLU A 649 -4.33 -15.76 -28.55
C GLU A 649 -4.86 -16.56 -27.34
N ILE A 650 -4.54 -16.14 -26.12
CA ILE A 650 -5.03 -16.78 -24.88
C ILE A 650 -6.56 -16.66 -24.81
N ARG A 651 -7.13 -15.49 -25.09
CA ARG A 651 -8.59 -15.30 -25.10
C ARG A 651 -9.28 -16.21 -26.12
N SER A 652 -8.72 -16.33 -27.32
CA SER A 652 -9.28 -17.17 -28.38
C SER A 652 -9.13 -18.67 -28.11
N ASN A 653 -7.96 -19.11 -27.64
CA ASN A 653 -7.66 -20.53 -27.48
C ASN A 653 -8.23 -21.12 -26.19
N GLU A 654 -8.15 -20.37 -25.09
CA GLU A 654 -8.50 -20.88 -23.77
C GLU A 654 -9.93 -20.53 -23.35
N ASN A 655 -10.46 -19.44 -23.90
CA ASN A 655 -11.72 -18.81 -23.50
C ASN A 655 -11.83 -18.67 -21.96
N PRO A 656 -10.87 -17.98 -21.31
CA PRO A 656 -10.84 -17.89 -19.86
C PRO A 656 -11.91 -16.93 -19.33
N ALA A 657 -12.54 -17.30 -18.22
CA ALA A 657 -13.44 -16.43 -17.48
C ALA A 657 -12.69 -15.26 -16.81
N LEU A 658 -11.40 -15.46 -16.52
CA LEU A 658 -10.51 -14.47 -15.93
C LEU A 658 -9.11 -14.59 -16.56
N LEU A 659 -8.57 -13.48 -17.07
CA LEU A 659 -7.17 -13.37 -17.50
C LEU A 659 -6.40 -12.45 -16.55
N VAL A 660 -5.43 -13.03 -15.86
CA VAL A 660 -4.50 -12.38 -14.94
C VAL A 660 -3.14 -12.25 -15.61
N THR A 661 -2.50 -11.11 -15.46
CA THR A 661 -1.08 -10.93 -15.79
C THR A 661 -0.29 -10.78 -14.49
N LEU A 662 0.67 -11.67 -14.24
CA LEU A 662 1.76 -11.46 -13.28
C LEU A 662 2.84 -10.64 -13.99
N SER A 663 3.03 -9.40 -13.55
CA SER A 663 3.81 -8.39 -14.26
C SER A 663 4.91 -7.79 -13.39
N HIS A 664 6.12 -8.32 -13.56
CA HIS A 664 7.31 -7.75 -12.94
C HIS A 664 7.87 -6.57 -13.77
N MET A 665 7.02 -5.65 -14.21
CA MET A 665 7.42 -4.48 -15.03
C MET A 665 7.45 -3.17 -14.24
N GLY A 666 6.66 -3.09 -13.17
CA GLY A 666 6.52 -1.90 -12.32
C GLY A 666 5.23 -1.12 -12.61
N TYR A 667 4.64 -0.58 -11.55
CA TYR A 667 3.34 0.08 -11.57
C TYR A 667 3.25 1.27 -12.55
N SER A 668 4.20 2.20 -12.48
CA SER A 668 4.23 3.44 -13.27
C SER A 668 5.66 3.73 -13.76
N PRO A 669 5.83 4.63 -14.75
CA PRO A 669 7.17 5.00 -15.22
C PRO A 669 8.05 5.45 -14.05
N TYR A 670 9.22 4.85 -13.95
CA TYR A 670 10.27 5.21 -13.00
C TYR A 670 11.48 5.74 -13.78
N GLU A 671 12.44 6.37 -13.10
CA GLU A 671 13.51 7.13 -13.76
C GLU A 671 14.27 6.32 -14.82
N GLY A 672 14.10 6.77 -16.06
CA GLY A 672 14.70 6.18 -17.24
C GLY A 672 14.18 4.80 -17.63
N GLY A 673 13.01 4.38 -17.12
CA GLY A 673 12.20 3.25 -17.59
C GLY A 673 11.55 3.51 -18.96
N ASP A 674 11.16 2.44 -19.66
CA ASP A 674 10.36 2.56 -20.89
C ASP A 674 8.90 2.80 -20.49
N GLU A 675 8.33 3.95 -20.87
CA GLU A 675 6.92 4.27 -20.57
C GLU A 675 5.96 3.17 -21.07
N ARG A 676 6.34 2.46 -22.14
CA ARG A 676 5.54 1.38 -22.73
C ARG A 676 5.64 0.05 -22.00
N SER A 677 6.49 -0.07 -20.98
CA SER A 677 6.72 -1.31 -20.23
C SER A 677 6.39 -1.12 -18.75
N THR A 678 5.15 -0.71 -18.47
CA THR A 678 4.62 -0.51 -17.10
C THR A 678 3.21 -1.08 -16.99
N ASP A 679 2.78 -1.42 -15.77
CA ASP A 679 1.45 -1.98 -15.52
C ASP A 679 0.34 -1.00 -15.91
N LYS A 680 0.54 0.29 -15.59
CA LYS A 680 -0.37 1.37 -16.02
C LYS A 680 -0.49 1.47 -17.52
N TYR A 681 0.63 1.43 -18.25
CA TYR A 681 0.59 1.51 -19.71
C TYR A 681 -0.10 0.29 -20.32
N LEU A 682 0.19 -0.91 -19.79
CA LEU A 682 -0.45 -2.15 -20.20
C LEU A 682 -1.97 -2.09 -20.00
N ALA A 683 -2.43 -1.69 -18.80
CA ALA A 683 -3.84 -1.53 -18.47
C ALA A 683 -4.56 -0.49 -19.34
N GLN A 684 -3.89 0.61 -19.69
CA GLN A 684 -4.47 1.66 -20.52
C GLN A 684 -4.56 1.29 -22.00
N ASN A 685 -3.61 0.52 -22.52
CA ASN A 685 -3.44 0.37 -23.97
C ASN A 685 -3.77 -1.04 -24.50
N LEU A 686 -4.02 -2.01 -23.62
CA LEU A 686 -4.35 -3.38 -24.03
C LEU A 686 -5.69 -3.86 -23.44
N VAL A 687 -6.66 -4.10 -24.33
CA VAL A 687 -7.94 -4.72 -24.00
C VAL A 687 -7.75 -6.22 -23.82
N GLY A 688 -8.50 -6.82 -22.89
CA GLY A 688 -8.54 -8.27 -22.70
C GLY A 688 -7.72 -8.77 -21.51
N ILE A 689 -7.07 -7.89 -20.74
CA ILE A 689 -6.53 -8.21 -19.41
C ILE A 689 -7.53 -7.75 -18.36
N ASP A 690 -7.93 -8.66 -17.46
CA ASP A 690 -8.90 -8.33 -16.41
C ASP A 690 -8.21 -7.77 -15.16
N VAL A 691 -7.09 -8.40 -14.77
CA VAL A 691 -6.30 -8.10 -13.57
C VAL A 691 -4.81 -8.14 -13.89
N ILE A 692 -4.06 -7.17 -13.36
CA ILE A 692 -2.59 -7.19 -13.28
C ILE A 692 -2.21 -7.31 -11.80
N VAL A 693 -1.44 -8.34 -11.47
CA VAL A 693 -0.72 -8.45 -10.20
C VAL A 693 0.72 -8.05 -10.50
N GLY A 694 1.16 -6.92 -9.95
CA GLY A 694 2.46 -6.32 -10.26
C GLY A 694 3.47 -6.39 -9.11
N GLY A 695 4.69 -5.95 -9.43
CA GLY A 695 5.90 -6.03 -8.61
C GLY A 695 6.92 -4.98 -9.05
N HIS A 696 8.22 -5.19 -8.80
CA HIS A 696 9.36 -4.36 -9.25
C HIS A 696 9.44 -2.94 -8.65
N SER A 697 8.40 -2.13 -8.80
CA SER A 697 8.36 -0.73 -8.38
C SER A 697 8.17 -0.53 -6.88
N HIS A 698 7.99 -1.61 -6.11
CA HIS A 698 7.71 -1.57 -4.67
C HIS A 698 6.55 -0.64 -4.30
N THR A 699 5.51 -0.56 -5.13
CA THR A 699 4.41 0.39 -4.93
C THR A 699 3.42 -0.18 -3.93
N ARG A 700 3.08 0.61 -2.90
CA ARG A 700 2.04 0.24 -1.94
C ARG A 700 0.68 0.65 -2.47
N LEU A 701 -0.12 -0.32 -2.86
CA LEU A 701 -1.52 -0.13 -3.26
C LEU A 701 -2.43 -0.71 -2.18
N ASP A 702 -2.78 0.08 -1.13
CA ASP A 702 -3.66 -0.38 -0.04
C ASP A 702 -4.98 -0.99 -0.56
N TYR A 703 -5.46 -0.45 -1.68
CA TYR A 703 -6.56 -0.95 -2.48
C TYR A 703 -6.15 -0.99 -3.94
N GLY A 704 -6.79 -1.83 -4.74
CA GLY A 704 -6.50 -1.95 -6.18
C GLY A 704 -6.82 -0.68 -6.97
N ASP A 705 -6.09 -0.47 -8.06
CA ASP A 705 -6.22 0.66 -8.95
C ASP A 705 -6.92 0.24 -10.25
N MET A 706 -8.20 0.62 -10.39
CA MET A 706 -8.99 0.35 -11.59
C MET A 706 -8.62 1.35 -12.69
N THR A 707 -7.79 0.92 -13.64
CA THR A 707 -7.29 1.78 -14.71
C THR A 707 -8.14 1.63 -15.97
N THR A 708 -8.81 2.72 -16.37
CA THR A 708 -9.60 2.81 -17.61
C THR A 708 -8.98 3.79 -18.60
N SER A 709 -9.20 3.60 -19.90
CA SER A 709 -8.84 4.57 -20.94
C SER A 709 -9.89 4.58 -22.06
N ALA A 710 -9.74 5.49 -23.04
CA ALA A 710 -10.57 5.47 -24.24
C ALA A 710 -10.41 4.15 -25.04
N SER A 711 -9.21 3.58 -25.02
CA SER A 711 -8.89 2.31 -25.68
C SER A 711 -9.30 1.08 -24.87
N ASN A 712 -9.37 1.19 -23.54
CA ASN A 712 -9.83 0.15 -22.61
C ASN A 712 -10.89 0.70 -21.65
N PRO A 713 -12.14 0.91 -22.13
CA PRO A 713 -13.20 1.51 -21.32
C PRO A 713 -13.71 0.58 -20.21
N GLN A 714 -13.54 -0.73 -20.37
CA GLN A 714 -13.86 -1.73 -19.32
C GLN A 714 -12.84 -1.71 -18.18
N GLY A 715 -11.64 -1.20 -18.45
CA GLY A 715 -10.54 -1.08 -17.52
C GLY A 715 -9.91 -2.40 -17.09
N THR A 716 -8.74 -2.29 -16.46
CA THR A 716 -7.98 -3.39 -15.88
C THR A 716 -7.63 -3.03 -14.45
N LEU A 717 -7.85 -3.96 -13.50
CA LEU A 717 -7.51 -3.75 -12.10
C LEU A 717 -6.03 -4.05 -11.88
N ILE A 718 -5.28 -3.12 -11.30
CA ILE A 718 -3.87 -3.31 -10.92
C ILE A 718 -3.76 -3.47 -9.41
N ALA A 719 -3.03 -4.49 -8.94
CA ALA A 719 -2.76 -4.76 -7.53
C ALA A 719 -1.26 -5.03 -7.29
N GLN A 720 -0.72 -4.57 -6.17
CA GLN A 720 0.68 -4.76 -5.78
C GLN A 720 0.82 -4.72 -4.25
N ALA A 721 1.56 -5.69 -3.67
CA ALA A 721 1.68 -5.92 -2.23
C ALA A 721 2.91 -5.23 -1.61
N TYR A 722 3.19 -3.99 -2.02
CA TYR A 722 4.35 -3.23 -1.59
C TYR A 722 5.65 -4.02 -1.80
N ARG A 723 6.32 -4.47 -0.74
CA ARG A 723 7.56 -5.27 -0.78
C ARG A 723 7.79 -6.00 0.55
N TYR A 724 8.80 -6.88 0.55
CA TYR A 724 9.49 -7.32 1.77
C TYR A 724 8.66 -8.17 2.73
N ALA A 725 7.68 -8.91 2.20
CA ALA A 725 6.74 -9.71 2.99
C ALA A 725 6.05 -8.88 4.09
N GLY A 726 5.85 -7.58 3.87
CA GLY A 726 5.12 -6.70 4.79
C GLY A 726 3.60 -6.86 4.67
N TYR A 727 3.12 -7.35 3.53
CA TYR A 727 1.70 -7.48 3.19
C TYR A 727 1.45 -8.76 2.40
N LEU A 728 0.23 -9.28 2.51
CA LEU A 728 -0.35 -10.21 1.55
C LEU A 728 -1.38 -9.45 0.71
N GLY A 729 -1.21 -9.42 -0.60
CA GLY A 729 -2.21 -8.86 -1.50
C GLY A 729 -3.36 -9.83 -1.72
N LYS A 730 -4.59 -9.31 -1.81
CA LYS A 730 -5.79 -10.10 -2.09
C LYS A 730 -6.61 -9.40 -3.17
N VAL A 731 -6.79 -10.09 -4.29
CA VAL A 731 -7.71 -9.70 -5.37
C VAL A 731 -8.94 -10.61 -5.31
N THR A 732 -10.14 -10.04 -5.38
CA THR A 732 -11.39 -10.79 -5.50
C THR A 732 -12.11 -10.39 -6.79
N VAL A 733 -12.42 -11.39 -7.62
CA VAL A 733 -13.15 -11.22 -8.88
C VAL A 733 -14.51 -11.91 -8.73
N GLY A 734 -15.59 -11.16 -8.98
CA GLY A 734 -16.97 -11.60 -8.81
C GLY A 734 -17.68 -11.85 -10.12
N PHE A 735 -18.49 -12.92 -10.14
CA PHE A 735 -19.26 -13.36 -11.30
C PHE A 735 -20.76 -13.50 -10.97
N THR A 736 -21.62 -13.18 -11.93
CA THR A 736 -23.06 -13.50 -11.93
C THR A 736 -23.37 -14.54 -13.00
N GLY A 737 -24.58 -15.11 -12.96
CA GLY A 737 -25.02 -16.17 -13.88
C GLY A 737 -24.95 -17.57 -13.26
N ASP A 738 -25.04 -18.59 -14.10
CA ASP A 738 -25.06 -19.99 -13.68
C ASP A 738 -24.35 -20.89 -14.71
N ALA A 739 -24.22 -22.18 -14.40
CA ALA A 739 -23.52 -23.13 -15.28
C ALA A 739 -24.21 -23.36 -16.64
N THR A 740 -25.50 -23.06 -16.76
CA THR A 740 -26.31 -23.22 -17.97
C THR A 740 -26.25 -21.96 -18.84
N SER A 741 -26.38 -20.78 -18.23
CA SER A 741 -26.37 -19.48 -18.91
C SER A 741 -24.95 -18.91 -19.12
N GLY A 742 -23.96 -19.46 -18.42
CA GLY A 742 -22.59 -18.96 -18.38
C GLY A 742 -22.39 -17.94 -17.25
N TYR A 743 -21.13 -17.79 -16.83
CA TYR A 743 -20.74 -16.82 -15.82
C TYR A 743 -20.23 -15.54 -16.47
N THR A 744 -20.72 -14.38 -16.02
CA THR A 744 -20.26 -13.05 -16.45
C THR A 744 -19.46 -12.40 -15.33
N MET A 745 -18.23 -11.96 -15.61
CA MET A 745 -17.45 -11.17 -14.66
C MET A 745 -18.08 -9.78 -14.51
N VAL A 746 -18.41 -9.40 -13.28
CA VAL A 746 -19.09 -8.12 -13.00
C VAL A 746 -18.36 -7.27 -11.98
N SER A 747 -17.39 -7.83 -11.26
CA SER A 747 -16.68 -7.14 -10.20
C SER A 747 -15.22 -7.58 -10.10
N ARG A 748 -14.34 -6.64 -9.79
CA ARG A 748 -12.91 -6.83 -9.53
C ARG A 748 -12.53 -5.84 -8.43
N ASP A 749 -11.99 -6.34 -7.33
CA ASP A 749 -11.58 -5.54 -6.17
C ASP A 749 -10.27 -6.08 -5.59
N ALA A 750 -9.47 -5.22 -4.96
CA ALA A 750 -8.24 -5.66 -4.30
C ALA A 750 -7.94 -4.88 -3.02
N GLU A 751 -7.32 -5.56 -2.06
CA GLU A 751 -6.92 -5.04 -0.75
C GLU A 751 -5.57 -5.60 -0.29
N LEU A 752 -4.88 -4.89 0.62
CA LEU A 752 -3.69 -5.40 1.31
C LEU A 752 -3.98 -5.82 2.74
N LEU A 753 -3.58 -7.04 3.07
CA LEU A 753 -3.59 -7.58 4.42
C LEU A 753 -2.21 -7.36 5.06
N SER A 754 -2.15 -6.52 6.10
CA SER A 754 -0.89 -6.20 6.77
C SER A 754 -0.41 -7.33 7.68
N THR A 755 0.86 -7.70 7.55
CA THR A 755 1.50 -8.70 8.44
C THR A 755 1.67 -8.20 9.87
N SER A 756 1.71 -6.88 10.11
CA SER A 756 1.89 -6.29 11.44
C SER A 756 0.78 -6.66 12.44
N LYS A 757 -0.40 -7.06 11.93
CA LYS A 757 -1.55 -7.49 12.74
C LYS A 757 -1.73 -9.01 12.78
N ALA A 758 -0.91 -9.76 12.04
CA ALA A 758 -1.02 -11.21 11.95
C ALA A 758 -0.27 -11.89 13.11
N ALA A 759 -0.74 -13.06 13.52
CA ALA A 759 0.05 -13.94 14.38
C ALA A 759 1.11 -14.67 13.54
N VAL A 760 2.20 -15.09 14.18
CA VAL A 760 3.22 -15.95 13.57
C VAL A 760 2.62 -17.33 13.25
N ASP A 761 2.87 -17.86 12.06
CA ASP A 761 2.48 -19.24 11.73
C ASP A 761 3.43 -20.26 12.38
N PRO A 762 2.93 -21.17 13.22
CA PRO A 762 3.79 -22.10 13.96
C PRO A 762 4.50 -23.12 13.05
N ASP A 763 3.86 -23.56 11.97
CA ASP A 763 4.45 -24.54 11.05
C ASP A 763 5.60 -23.89 10.23
N MET A 764 5.36 -22.68 9.71
CA MET A 764 6.39 -21.92 9.00
C MET A 764 7.53 -21.53 9.94
N GLN A 765 7.24 -21.14 11.18
CA GLN A 765 8.28 -20.84 12.17
C GLN A 765 9.14 -22.08 12.46
N THR A 766 8.51 -23.25 12.63
CA THR A 766 9.22 -24.52 12.84
C THR A 766 10.09 -24.89 11.64
N PHE A 767 9.57 -24.67 10.43
CA PHE A 767 10.31 -24.87 9.18
C PHE A 767 11.54 -23.95 9.07
N LEU A 768 11.40 -22.68 9.46
CA LEU A 768 12.46 -21.68 9.35
C LEU A 768 13.53 -21.82 10.45
N ALA A 769 13.18 -22.29 11.64
CA ALA A 769 14.07 -22.37 12.81
C ALA A 769 15.50 -22.92 12.53
N PRO A 770 15.70 -24.05 11.81
CA PRO A 770 17.05 -24.53 11.51
C PRO A 770 17.83 -23.58 10.61
N PHE A 771 17.20 -22.98 9.60
CA PHE A 771 17.84 -22.03 8.69
C PHE A 771 18.18 -20.72 9.39
N VAL A 772 17.28 -20.23 10.25
CA VAL A 772 17.50 -19.07 11.13
C VAL A 772 18.67 -19.30 12.07
N THR A 773 18.81 -20.50 12.62
CA THR A 773 19.95 -20.86 13.46
C THR A 773 21.25 -20.84 12.67
N GLU A 774 21.25 -21.43 11.47
CA GLU A 774 22.42 -21.51 10.58
C GLU A 774 22.88 -20.11 10.13
N ILE A 775 21.96 -19.26 9.67
CA ILE A 775 22.29 -17.90 9.25
C ILE A 775 22.73 -17.01 10.41
N ASN A 776 22.13 -17.13 11.59
CA ASN A 776 22.55 -16.37 12.77
C ASN A 776 23.96 -16.76 13.22
N ASN A 777 24.32 -18.03 13.11
CA ASN A 777 25.69 -18.48 13.35
C ASN A 777 26.66 -17.85 12.35
N TYR A 778 26.32 -17.80 11.07
CA TYR A 778 27.12 -17.16 10.03
C TYR A 778 27.27 -15.65 10.24
N THR A 779 26.17 -14.92 10.41
CA THR A 779 26.18 -13.47 10.58
C THR A 779 26.84 -13.02 11.87
N SER A 780 26.87 -13.88 12.90
CA SER A 780 27.54 -13.61 14.17
C SER A 780 29.05 -13.86 14.17
N GLN A 781 29.61 -14.46 13.11
CA GLN A 781 31.04 -14.73 13.02
C GLN A 781 31.84 -13.43 13.09
N VAL A 782 32.79 -13.38 14.03
CA VAL A 782 33.73 -12.26 14.17
C VAL A 782 34.71 -12.30 13.01
N ILE A 783 34.84 -11.18 12.31
CA ILE A 783 35.74 -11.02 11.15
C ILE A 783 36.95 -10.13 11.48
N GLY A 784 36.91 -9.41 12.61
CA GLY A 784 38.00 -8.56 13.07
C GLY A 784 37.50 -7.46 14.00
N THR A 785 38.26 -6.39 14.10
CA THR A 785 37.94 -5.18 14.87
C THR A 785 38.24 -3.92 14.07
N SER A 786 37.49 -2.85 14.34
CA SER A 786 37.76 -1.49 13.85
C SER A 786 37.95 -0.52 15.00
N THR A 787 38.96 0.34 14.93
CA THR A 787 39.16 1.43 15.91
C THR A 787 38.33 2.66 15.59
N THR A 788 37.73 2.74 14.41
CA THR A 788 36.82 3.81 13.99
C THR A 788 35.45 3.29 13.58
N THR A 789 34.44 4.15 13.70
CA THR A 789 33.09 3.86 13.18
C THR A 789 33.13 3.81 11.65
N LEU A 790 32.54 2.76 11.07
CA LEU A 790 32.34 2.65 9.63
C LEU A 790 31.03 3.37 9.29
N ASP A 791 31.11 4.65 8.92
CA ASP A 791 29.95 5.49 8.59
C ASP A 791 29.80 5.64 7.07
N ALA A 792 28.73 5.11 6.50
CA ALA A 792 28.38 5.25 5.09
C ALA A 792 27.17 6.19 4.86
N THR A 793 26.68 6.88 5.91
CA THR A 793 25.45 7.69 5.81
C THR A 793 25.55 8.87 4.85
N GLN A 794 26.79 9.28 4.53
CA GLN A 794 27.10 10.39 3.62
C GLN A 794 27.84 9.92 2.35
N ALA A 795 27.88 8.61 2.08
CA ALA A 795 28.56 8.03 0.92
C ALA A 795 28.04 8.56 -0.43
N PHE A 796 26.77 8.96 -0.50
CA PHE A 796 26.18 9.52 -1.71
C PHE A 796 26.55 10.99 -1.98
N THR A 797 27.17 11.67 -1.01
CA THR A 797 27.47 13.11 -1.11
C THR A 797 28.92 13.48 -0.88
N LYS A 798 29.73 12.58 -0.31
CA LYS A 798 31.17 12.77 -0.09
C LYS A 798 31.88 11.44 0.23
N GLU A 799 33.20 11.49 0.21
CA GLU A 799 34.08 10.42 0.67
C GLU A 799 33.82 10.05 2.15
N THR A 800 33.87 8.75 2.45
CA THR A 800 33.75 8.23 3.81
C THR A 800 34.80 7.15 4.08
N GLY A 801 35.10 6.89 5.35
CA GLY A 801 35.98 5.77 5.71
C GLY A 801 35.40 4.40 5.30
N ALA A 802 34.07 4.25 5.34
CA ALA A 802 33.42 3.00 4.96
C ALA A 802 33.50 2.74 3.44
N THR A 803 33.32 3.77 2.62
CA THR A 803 33.47 3.65 1.16
C THR A 803 34.92 3.40 0.77
N ASN A 804 35.88 4.10 1.40
CA ASN A 804 37.32 3.85 1.22
C ASN A 804 37.70 2.39 1.51
N LEU A 805 37.17 1.81 2.59
CA LEU A 805 37.36 0.38 2.89
C LEU A 805 36.84 -0.52 1.77
N GLN A 806 35.64 -0.25 1.25
CA GLN A 806 35.04 -1.04 0.18
C GLN A 806 35.91 -1.05 -1.08
N VAL A 807 36.28 0.13 -1.57
CA VAL A 807 37.02 0.28 -2.83
C VAL A 807 38.44 -0.28 -2.72
N ASP A 808 39.09 -0.16 -1.56
CA ASP A 808 40.43 -0.69 -1.32
C ASP A 808 40.43 -2.21 -1.25
N ALA A 809 39.54 -2.79 -0.45
CA ALA A 809 39.42 -4.24 -0.33
C ALA A 809 39.05 -4.89 -1.66
N THR A 810 38.21 -4.25 -2.46
CA THR A 810 37.80 -4.77 -3.77
C THR A 810 38.91 -4.69 -4.80
N LYS A 811 39.69 -3.59 -4.83
CA LYS A 811 40.91 -3.52 -5.66
C LYS A 811 41.91 -4.59 -5.26
N TRP A 812 42.18 -4.75 -3.96
CA TRP A 812 43.07 -5.79 -3.46
C TRP A 812 42.60 -7.18 -3.89
N GLN A 813 41.31 -7.47 -3.79
CA GLN A 813 40.77 -8.75 -4.21
C GLN A 813 41.00 -9.01 -5.71
N ALA A 814 40.86 -7.99 -6.57
CA ALA A 814 41.20 -8.10 -7.98
C ALA A 814 42.68 -8.47 -8.18
N GLU A 815 43.59 -7.86 -7.41
CA GLU A 815 45.02 -8.15 -7.46
C GLU A 815 45.34 -9.57 -6.95
N GLN A 816 44.63 -10.06 -5.93
CA GLN A 816 44.78 -11.46 -5.46
C GLN A 816 44.36 -12.47 -6.52
N LEU A 817 43.43 -12.10 -7.42
CA LEU A 817 43.03 -12.92 -8.56
C LEU A 817 44.01 -12.81 -9.74
N GLY A 818 45.08 -12.02 -9.62
CA GLY A 818 46.11 -11.83 -10.64
C GLY A 818 45.84 -10.69 -11.63
N TYR A 819 44.81 -9.87 -11.40
CA TYR A 819 44.53 -8.71 -12.25
C TYR A 819 45.28 -7.48 -11.76
N GLN A 820 46.13 -6.90 -12.60
CA GLN A 820 46.78 -5.61 -12.32
C GLN A 820 45.79 -4.48 -12.59
N VAL A 821 45.04 -4.09 -11.55
CA VAL A 821 44.06 -3.01 -11.60
C VAL A 821 44.72 -1.70 -11.19
N ASP A 822 44.59 -0.66 -12.02
CA ASP A 822 45.11 0.68 -11.73
C ASP A 822 44.32 1.34 -10.59
N PHE A 823 42.99 1.27 -10.66
CA PHE A 823 42.08 1.77 -9.62
C PHE A 823 40.70 1.10 -9.68
N HIS A 824 39.98 1.15 -8.56
CA HIS A 824 38.60 0.69 -8.43
C HIS A 824 37.65 1.87 -8.22
N LEU A 825 36.49 1.85 -8.88
CA LEU A 825 35.42 2.84 -8.72
C LEU A 825 34.14 2.15 -8.24
N SER A 826 33.55 2.63 -7.15
CA SER A 826 32.25 2.13 -6.67
C SER A 826 31.50 3.20 -5.89
N GLY A 827 30.18 3.24 -6.07
CA GLY A 827 29.25 3.99 -5.21
C GLY A 827 28.19 3.09 -4.57
N ALA A 828 28.40 1.77 -4.61
CA ALA A 828 27.41 0.79 -4.19
C ALA A 828 27.45 0.53 -2.67
N MET A 829 27.03 1.55 -1.91
CA MET A 829 26.98 1.53 -0.45
C MET A 829 25.58 1.88 0.06
N THR A 830 25.29 1.54 1.32
CA THR A 830 24.04 1.96 1.98
C THR A 830 24.20 3.27 2.73
N ASN A 831 23.07 3.86 3.11
CA ASN A 831 23.00 4.92 4.11
C ASN A 831 22.91 4.30 5.51
N SER A 832 23.99 3.68 6.00
CA SER A 832 24.04 3.01 7.31
C SER A 832 25.41 3.15 7.96
N LYS A 833 25.51 2.78 9.25
CA LYS A 833 26.77 2.85 10.02
C LYS A 833 26.95 1.63 10.90
N VAL A 834 28.21 1.24 11.10
CA VAL A 834 28.63 0.19 12.02
C VAL A 834 29.58 0.81 13.05
N PRO A 835 29.28 0.72 14.37
CA PRO A 835 30.13 1.29 15.41
C PRO A 835 31.55 0.71 15.42
N ALA A 836 32.51 1.48 15.95
CA ALA A 836 33.84 0.95 16.27
C ALA A 836 33.75 -0.21 17.27
N GLY A 837 34.68 -1.16 17.18
CA GLY A 837 34.72 -2.34 18.05
C GLY A 837 34.87 -3.64 17.26
N THR A 838 34.30 -4.72 17.80
CA THR A 838 34.29 -6.04 17.14
C THR A 838 33.36 -6.03 15.94
N LEU A 839 33.88 -6.39 14.78
CA LEU A 839 33.14 -6.51 13.53
C LEU A 839 32.71 -7.95 13.29
N LYS A 840 31.50 -8.12 12.76
CA LYS A 840 30.90 -9.39 12.39
C LYS A 840 30.54 -9.41 10.91
N VAL A 841 30.30 -10.61 10.38
CA VAL A 841 29.76 -10.77 9.01
C VAL A 841 28.47 -9.98 8.81
N GLY A 842 27.56 -10.00 9.78
CA GLY A 842 26.28 -9.27 9.72
C GLY A 842 26.45 -7.76 9.54
N ASP A 843 27.51 -7.16 10.09
CA ASP A 843 27.81 -5.74 9.93
C ASP A 843 28.10 -5.37 8.47
N MET A 844 28.67 -6.31 7.69
CA MET A 844 28.94 -6.09 6.28
C MET A 844 27.68 -6.16 5.43
N PHE A 845 26.66 -6.93 5.85
CA PHE A 845 25.33 -6.87 5.26
C PHE A 845 24.61 -5.56 5.58
N THR A 846 24.87 -4.95 6.75
CA THR A 846 24.36 -3.61 7.06
C THR A 846 24.92 -2.56 6.11
N LEU A 847 26.22 -2.60 5.80
CA LEU A 847 26.85 -1.62 4.90
C LEU A 847 26.62 -1.91 3.42
N MET A 848 26.58 -3.19 3.02
CA MET A 848 26.54 -3.65 1.62
C MET A 848 25.55 -4.83 1.47
N PRO A 849 24.22 -4.59 1.49
CA PRO A 849 23.20 -5.63 1.49
C PRO A 849 22.97 -6.26 0.13
N TYR A 850 23.43 -5.61 -0.96
CA TYR A 850 23.25 -6.08 -2.33
C TYR A 850 24.42 -6.92 -2.82
N GLU A 851 24.12 -7.85 -3.72
CA GLU A 851 24.99 -8.91 -4.21
C GLU A 851 25.85 -8.45 -5.37
N ASN A 852 26.50 -7.31 -5.16
CA ASN A 852 27.36 -6.68 -6.13
C ASN A 852 28.67 -7.45 -6.24
N SER A 853 29.02 -7.87 -7.47
CA SER A 853 30.25 -8.62 -7.78
C SER A 853 31.27 -7.76 -8.51
N LEU A 854 32.54 -8.07 -8.33
CA LEU A 854 33.67 -7.40 -8.98
C LEU A 854 33.62 -7.61 -10.50
N VAL A 855 33.79 -6.54 -11.27
CA VAL A 855 34.00 -6.56 -12.72
C VAL A 855 35.20 -5.69 -13.09
N ILE A 856 35.88 -6.03 -14.18
CA ILE A 856 37.13 -5.40 -14.60
C ILE A 856 37.04 -5.01 -16.08
N TYR A 857 37.33 -3.75 -16.37
CA TYR A 857 37.33 -3.15 -17.70
C TYR A 857 38.71 -2.61 -18.06
N ARG A 858 38.92 -2.42 -19.35
CA ARG A 858 40.03 -1.64 -19.89
C ARG A 858 39.47 -0.36 -20.49
N LEU A 859 39.78 0.81 -19.93
CA LEU A 859 39.17 2.11 -20.31
C LEU A 859 40.21 3.17 -20.67
N ASN A 860 39.92 4.04 -21.63
CA ASN A 860 40.76 5.20 -21.95
C ASN A 860 40.30 6.50 -21.24
N GLY A 861 41.08 7.57 -21.39
CA GLY A 861 40.82 8.86 -20.74
C GLY A 861 39.41 9.40 -20.98
N PRO A 862 38.95 9.54 -22.23
CA PRO A 862 37.60 10.02 -22.53
C PRO A 862 36.48 9.18 -21.91
N GLN A 863 36.58 7.85 -21.95
CA GLN A 863 35.59 6.96 -21.34
C GLN A 863 35.53 7.14 -19.81
N ILE A 864 36.69 7.21 -19.16
CA ILE A 864 36.77 7.48 -17.72
C ILE A 864 36.14 8.83 -17.40
N LYS A 865 36.39 9.87 -18.21
CA LYS A 865 35.77 11.19 -18.01
C LYS A 865 34.25 11.08 -18.05
N THR A 866 33.68 10.46 -19.08
CA THR A 866 32.23 10.31 -19.20
C THR A 866 31.59 9.62 -17.98
N ILE A 867 32.23 8.56 -17.46
CA ILE A 867 31.78 7.88 -16.24
C ILE A 867 31.84 8.84 -15.03
N LEU A 868 32.93 9.56 -14.85
CA LEU A 868 33.09 10.48 -13.72
C LEU A 868 32.16 11.71 -13.80
N GLU A 869 31.87 12.23 -14.99
CA GLU A 869 30.87 13.29 -15.19
C GLU A 869 29.48 12.79 -14.80
N LYS A 870 29.14 11.54 -15.16
CA LYS A 870 27.86 10.95 -14.73
C LYS A 870 27.77 10.73 -13.22
N SER A 871 28.89 10.37 -12.58
CA SER A 871 29.00 10.34 -11.13
C SER A 871 28.72 11.72 -10.50
N TYR A 872 29.27 12.80 -11.06
CA TYR A 872 28.96 14.16 -10.61
C TYR A 872 27.49 14.53 -10.80
N TRP A 873 26.90 14.18 -11.95
CA TRP A 873 25.47 14.38 -12.18
C TRP A 873 24.63 13.68 -11.11
N ASN A 874 24.96 12.42 -10.76
CA ASN A 874 24.27 11.68 -9.70
C ASN A 874 24.38 12.39 -8.34
N TRP A 875 25.58 12.88 -8.00
CA TRP A 875 25.81 13.69 -6.80
C TRP A 875 24.95 14.96 -6.80
N TRP A 876 24.95 15.71 -7.90
CA TRP A 876 24.23 16.98 -8.03
C TRP A 876 22.72 16.79 -7.88
N GLN A 877 22.18 15.75 -8.51
CA GLN A 877 20.76 15.39 -8.37
C GLN A 877 20.41 15.04 -6.93
N TYR A 878 21.24 14.22 -6.27
CA TYR A 878 21.01 13.85 -4.87
C TYR A 878 21.13 15.06 -3.93
N TYR A 879 22.07 15.97 -4.18
CA TYR A 879 22.34 17.11 -3.32
C TYR A 879 21.32 18.25 -3.47
N TYR A 880 20.95 18.61 -4.70
CA TYR A 880 20.08 19.77 -4.97
C TYR A 880 18.61 19.44 -5.20
N ASN A 881 18.26 18.24 -5.70
CA ASN A 881 16.89 17.88 -6.08
C ASN A 881 16.25 16.92 -5.06
N THR A 882 16.05 17.39 -3.83
CA THR A 882 15.61 16.57 -2.68
C THR A 882 14.15 16.07 -2.71
N GLY A 883 13.44 16.19 -3.84
CA GLY A 883 11.99 15.94 -3.93
C GLY A 883 11.44 15.31 -5.23
N GLN A 884 12.27 15.06 -6.24
CA GLN A 884 11.85 14.35 -7.47
C GLN A 884 12.86 13.25 -7.76
N GLY A 885 12.41 12.00 -7.90
CA GLY A 885 13.27 10.87 -8.22
C GLY A 885 13.67 10.01 -7.02
N SER A 886 13.80 8.71 -7.26
CA SER A 886 14.12 7.72 -6.24
C SER A 886 15.51 7.99 -5.65
N ARG A 887 15.59 8.30 -4.35
CA ARG A 887 16.87 8.33 -3.61
C ARG A 887 17.64 7.00 -3.68
N TYR A 888 17.03 5.94 -4.19
CA TYR A 888 17.59 4.59 -4.28
C TYR A 888 18.29 4.30 -5.62
N THR A 889 18.26 5.20 -6.61
CA THR A 889 18.79 4.95 -7.96
C THR A 889 20.02 5.80 -8.33
N THR A 890 20.64 6.52 -7.39
CA THR A 890 21.84 7.32 -7.66
C THR A 890 23.07 6.76 -6.92
N CYS A 891 24.17 6.55 -7.64
CA CYS A 891 25.46 6.17 -7.06
C CYS A 891 26.47 7.29 -7.34
N PHE A 892 27.09 7.83 -6.28
CA PHE A 892 28.26 8.69 -6.39
C PHE A 892 29.51 7.83 -6.18
N LEU A 893 30.45 7.87 -7.12
CA LEU A 893 31.59 6.96 -7.14
C LEU A 893 32.72 7.45 -6.22
N ASP A 894 33.15 6.58 -5.31
CA ASP A 894 34.42 6.65 -4.61
C ASP A 894 35.52 5.91 -5.39
N ILE A 895 36.78 6.18 -5.03
CA ILE A 895 37.97 5.64 -5.69
C ILE A 895 38.94 4.98 -4.70
N SER A 896 39.56 3.88 -5.12
CA SER A 896 40.58 3.16 -4.34
C SER A 896 41.82 4.01 -4.02
N ARG A 897 42.57 3.60 -2.98
CA ARG A 897 43.81 4.22 -2.52
C ARG A 897 44.76 4.54 -3.67
N GLY A 898 45.37 5.72 -3.59
CA GLY A 898 46.21 6.30 -4.64
C GLY A 898 45.41 7.10 -5.67
N GLY A 899 44.09 6.96 -5.72
CA GLY A 899 43.19 7.75 -6.55
C GLY A 899 42.73 9.05 -5.91
N GLN A 900 42.61 10.12 -6.71
CA GLN A 900 41.93 11.37 -6.33
C GLN A 900 41.11 11.91 -7.50
N ILE A 901 39.82 12.17 -7.25
CA ILE A 901 38.90 12.80 -8.20
C ILE A 901 38.57 14.21 -7.71
N VAL A 902 38.65 15.18 -8.61
CA VAL A 902 38.35 16.59 -8.31
C VAL A 902 37.21 17.07 -9.18
N TYR A 903 36.19 17.63 -8.53
CA TYR A 903 34.98 18.14 -9.14
C TYR A 903 34.80 19.63 -8.85
N ASP A 904 34.38 20.37 -9.88
CA ASP A 904 33.91 21.75 -9.75
C ASP A 904 32.44 21.76 -9.34
N LYS A 905 32.18 22.02 -8.05
CA LYS A 905 30.82 22.02 -7.51
C LYS A 905 30.04 23.31 -7.77
N SER A 906 30.65 24.34 -8.37
CA SER A 906 29.99 25.62 -8.59
C SER A 906 29.07 25.63 -9.81
N ARG A 907 29.02 24.52 -10.56
CA ARG A 907 28.30 24.40 -11.82
C ARG A 907 27.24 23.32 -11.75
N ALA A 908 26.14 23.54 -12.48
CA ALA A 908 25.23 22.45 -12.82
C ALA A 908 25.96 21.41 -13.67
N PRO A 909 25.50 20.14 -13.71
CA PRO A 909 26.14 19.11 -14.49
C PRO A 909 26.02 19.42 -15.99
N ASP A 910 27.15 19.72 -16.62
CA ASP A 910 27.29 20.17 -18.02
C ASP A 910 28.37 19.38 -18.79
N ASP A 911 28.70 18.18 -18.29
CA ASP A 911 29.76 17.29 -18.79
C ASP A 911 31.17 17.90 -18.78
N ASN A 912 31.36 18.93 -17.94
CA ASN A 912 32.65 19.59 -17.74
C ASN A 912 32.90 19.92 -16.26
N ASN A 913 32.45 19.04 -15.38
CA ASN A 913 32.56 19.16 -13.93
C ASN A 913 33.75 18.38 -13.37
N VAL A 914 34.24 17.36 -14.08
CA VAL A 914 35.47 16.64 -13.73
C VAL A 914 36.66 17.51 -14.08
N VAL A 915 37.32 18.01 -13.05
CA VAL A 915 38.49 18.88 -13.17
C VAL A 915 39.75 18.05 -13.37
N ALA A 916 39.93 17.02 -12.53
CA ALA A 916 41.13 16.21 -12.53
C ALA A 916 40.84 14.80 -12.00
N LEU A 917 41.54 13.83 -12.57
CA LEU A 917 41.72 12.50 -12.00
C LEU A 917 43.22 12.28 -11.79
N ARG A 918 43.63 11.83 -10.61
CA ARG A 918 45.01 11.47 -10.31
C ARG A 918 45.10 10.06 -9.80
N ILE A 919 46.11 9.33 -10.27
CA ILE A 919 46.45 7.98 -9.81
C ILE A 919 47.91 7.98 -9.36
N ASN A 920 48.14 7.62 -8.10
CA ASN A 920 49.44 7.66 -7.42
C ASN A 920 50.13 9.04 -7.55
N GLY A 921 49.33 10.10 -7.37
CA GLY A 921 49.77 11.49 -7.48
C GLY A 921 49.94 12.02 -8.90
N ARG A 922 49.77 11.18 -9.94
CA ARG A 922 49.93 11.57 -11.34
C ARG A 922 48.60 11.85 -12.03
N PHE A 923 48.50 12.96 -12.77
CA PHE A 923 47.32 13.25 -13.60
C PHE A 923 47.09 12.17 -14.66
N VAL A 924 45.83 11.78 -14.81
CA VAL A 924 45.33 11.00 -15.94
C VAL A 924 44.92 11.98 -17.04
N ASP A 925 45.38 11.74 -18.27
CA ASP A 925 44.94 12.52 -19.42
C ASP A 925 43.55 12.05 -19.88
N LEU A 926 42.54 12.74 -19.39
CA LEU A 926 41.14 12.50 -19.71
C LEU A 926 40.77 12.84 -21.17
N THR A 927 41.70 13.37 -21.97
CA THR A 927 41.52 13.62 -23.40
C THR A 927 42.23 12.60 -24.29
N ASP A 928 43.13 11.78 -23.73
CA ASP A 928 43.87 10.78 -24.49
C ASP A 928 43.06 9.50 -24.71
N ALA A 929 42.66 9.29 -25.97
CA ALA A 929 41.94 8.09 -26.39
C ALA A 929 42.83 6.85 -26.57
N ASN A 930 44.16 6.99 -26.51
CA ASN A 930 45.11 5.91 -26.85
C ASN A 930 45.70 5.22 -25.62
N THR A 931 45.78 5.90 -24.48
CA THR A 931 46.23 5.31 -23.22
C THR A 931 45.05 4.64 -22.52
N PHE A 932 45.21 3.37 -22.15
CA PHE A 932 44.20 2.58 -21.46
C PHE A 932 44.65 2.22 -20.05
N TYR A 933 43.68 2.19 -19.15
CA TYR A 933 43.79 1.85 -17.74
C TYR A 933 42.93 0.64 -17.44
N MET A 934 43.43 -0.24 -16.58
CA MET A 934 42.67 -1.35 -16.01
C MET A 934 41.85 -0.83 -14.83
N VAL A 935 40.55 -0.67 -15.06
CA VAL A 935 39.62 -0.09 -14.09
C VAL A 935 38.65 -1.17 -13.64
N SER A 936 38.52 -1.35 -12.33
CA SER A 936 37.50 -2.26 -11.80
C SER A 936 36.32 -1.48 -11.20
N THR A 937 35.15 -2.10 -11.19
CA THR A 937 33.95 -1.59 -10.54
C THR A 937 33.09 -2.76 -10.07
N VAL A 938 31.84 -2.49 -9.71
CA VAL A 938 30.85 -3.50 -9.36
C VAL A 938 29.91 -3.78 -10.52
N ASN A 939 29.47 -5.01 -10.68
CA ASN A 939 28.60 -5.49 -11.77
C ASN A 939 27.36 -4.60 -11.98
N TYR A 940 26.71 -4.15 -10.91
CA TYR A 940 25.53 -3.28 -10.98
C TYR A 940 25.84 -1.95 -11.67
N VAL A 941 26.95 -1.30 -11.30
CA VAL A 941 27.41 -0.05 -11.94
C VAL A 941 27.90 -0.33 -13.36
N GLY A 942 28.65 -1.42 -13.57
CA GLY A 942 29.17 -1.84 -14.87
C GLY A 942 28.08 -2.21 -15.89
N ALA A 943 26.94 -2.75 -15.44
CA ALA A 943 25.78 -3.02 -16.29
C ALA A 943 25.02 -1.75 -16.70
N GLY A 944 25.33 -0.60 -16.10
CA GLY A 944 24.75 0.70 -16.40
C GLY A 944 23.63 1.12 -15.45
N SER A 945 23.47 0.41 -14.33
CA SER A 945 22.56 0.83 -13.25
C SER A 945 23.09 2.08 -12.55
N CYS A 946 22.32 2.65 -11.61
CA CYS A 946 22.65 3.93 -10.98
C CYS A 946 22.82 5.10 -11.98
N ASN A 947 22.04 5.08 -13.06
CA ASN A 947 22.11 6.03 -14.18
C ASN A 947 23.43 6.02 -14.98
N PHE A 948 24.30 5.02 -14.85
CA PHE A 948 25.51 4.89 -15.68
C PHE A 948 25.20 4.35 -17.08
N LYS A 949 24.20 4.94 -17.75
CA LYS A 949 23.78 4.64 -19.12
C LYS A 949 23.84 5.89 -20.00
N ASP A 950 24.13 5.70 -21.29
CA ASP A 950 24.04 6.78 -22.27
C ASP A 950 22.55 7.08 -22.54
N PRO A 951 22.08 8.33 -22.41
CA PRO A 951 20.68 8.68 -22.73
C PRO A 951 20.34 8.59 -24.22
N THR A 952 21.35 8.50 -25.09
CA THR A 952 21.23 8.44 -26.56
C THR A 952 21.52 7.06 -27.15
N GLN A 953 22.05 6.12 -26.34
CA GLN A 953 22.35 4.74 -26.76
C GLN A 953 21.66 3.72 -25.85
N THR A 954 21.51 2.50 -26.35
CA THR A 954 20.84 1.39 -25.66
C THR A 954 21.78 0.61 -24.72
N TYR A 955 22.93 1.17 -24.31
CA TYR A 955 24.00 0.45 -23.62
C TYR A 955 24.57 1.20 -22.39
N SER A 956 25.23 0.46 -21.51
CA SER A 956 25.98 0.97 -20.35
C SER A 956 27.06 1.98 -20.78
N LEU A 957 27.33 3.01 -19.96
CA LEU A 957 28.50 3.88 -20.12
C LEU A 957 29.81 3.11 -19.93
N TRP A 958 29.74 1.94 -19.31
CA TRP A 958 30.84 1.00 -19.23
C TRP A 958 30.83 0.11 -20.47
N PRO A 959 31.84 0.23 -21.36
CA PRO A 959 31.88 -0.48 -22.63
C PRO A 959 31.98 -2.00 -22.39
N ILE A 960 30.87 -2.71 -22.59
CA ILE A 960 30.76 -4.16 -22.40
C ILE A 960 31.73 -4.93 -23.30
N ASP A 961 32.02 -4.42 -24.50
CA ASP A 961 33.03 -4.95 -25.42
C ASP A 961 34.47 -4.84 -24.90
N GLN A 962 34.70 -4.04 -23.84
CA GLN A 962 35.98 -3.86 -23.16
C GLN A 962 35.97 -4.46 -21.74
N LEU A 963 34.96 -5.27 -21.42
CA LEU A 963 34.94 -6.10 -20.22
C LEU A 963 36.04 -7.17 -20.32
N ILE A 964 36.97 -7.15 -19.36
CA ILE A 964 38.09 -8.08 -19.27
C ILE A 964 37.71 -9.30 -18.43
N ALA A 965 37.03 -9.08 -17.30
CA ALA A 965 36.65 -10.17 -16.39
C ALA A 965 35.41 -9.82 -15.55
N SER A 966 34.61 -10.85 -15.26
CA SER A 966 33.51 -10.84 -14.28
C SER A 966 33.63 -12.10 -13.41
N PRO A 967 34.59 -12.13 -12.46
CA PRO A 967 34.93 -13.34 -11.69
C PRO A 967 33.85 -13.81 -10.71
N GLN A 968 32.71 -13.12 -10.58
CA GLN A 968 31.64 -13.42 -9.63
C GLN A 968 32.09 -13.42 -8.16
N ILE A 969 33.05 -12.57 -7.81
CA ILE A 969 33.47 -12.35 -6.42
C ILE A 969 32.70 -11.17 -5.84
N TYR A 970 31.95 -11.40 -4.77
CA TYR A 970 31.11 -10.38 -4.17
C TYR A 970 31.93 -9.37 -3.37
N VAL A 971 31.66 -8.09 -3.56
CA VAL A 971 32.34 -6.97 -2.88
C VAL A 971 32.35 -7.14 -1.36
N ARG A 972 31.24 -7.62 -0.79
CA ARG A 972 31.10 -7.91 0.63
C ARG A 972 32.12 -8.95 1.12
N GLU A 973 32.34 -10.00 0.33
CA GLU A 973 33.31 -11.05 0.65
C GLU A 973 34.74 -10.51 0.58
N SER A 974 35.05 -9.68 -0.44
CA SER A 974 36.33 -8.98 -0.55
C SER A 974 36.65 -8.17 0.71
N VAL A 975 35.66 -7.41 1.23
CA VAL A 975 35.80 -6.62 2.46
C VAL A 975 35.97 -7.51 3.68
N ILE A 976 35.21 -8.60 3.81
CA ILE A 976 35.34 -9.55 4.92
C ILE A 976 36.75 -10.14 4.98
N GLU A 977 37.27 -10.63 3.85
CA GLU A 977 38.61 -11.22 3.79
C GLU A 977 39.71 -10.17 4.05
N TRP A 978 39.55 -8.96 3.54
CA TRP A 978 40.46 -7.85 3.84
C TRP A 978 40.49 -7.52 5.34
N ILE A 979 39.34 -7.45 6.02
CA ILE A 979 39.28 -7.16 7.46
C ILE A 979 40.00 -8.26 8.26
N LYS A 980 39.78 -9.55 7.93
CA LYS A 980 40.42 -10.67 8.61
C LYS A 980 41.96 -10.58 8.57
N LEU A 981 42.50 -10.10 7.45
CA LEU A 981 43.94 -9.97 7.25
C LEU A 981 44.53 -8.68 7.84
N ASN A 982 43.73 -7.62 7.98
CA ASN A 982 44.21 -6.27 8.32
C ASN A 982 43.68 -5.74 9.66
N THR A 983 43.11 -6.60 10.51
CA THR A 983 42.56 -6.17 11.82
C THR A 983 43.66 -5.86 12.85
N PRO A 984 43.53 -4.80 13.69
CA PRO A 984 42.45 -3.81 13.69
C PRO A 984 42.52 -2.86 12.48
N ILE A 985 41.38 -2.65 11.81
CA ILE A 985 41.28 -1.67 10.74
C ILE A 985 40.96 -0.28 11.31
N ALA A 986 41.35 0.77 10.58
CA ALA A 986 41.04 2.15 10.95
C ALA A 986 40.78 3.02 9.71
N PRO A 987 39.77 2.72 8.86
CA PRO A 987 39.55 3.46 7.62
C PRO A 987 39.28 4.95 7.90
N GLN A 988 39.94 5.83 7.16
CA GLN A 988 39.82 7.28 7.27
C GLN A 988 39.43 7.90 5.92
N VAL A 989 38.95 9.14 5.96
CA VAL A 989 38.89 10.01 4.78
C VAL A 989 40.33 10.44 4.45
N GLU A 990 40.72 10.29 3.19
CA GLU A 990 42.09 10.52 2.70
C GLU A 990 42.15 11.66 1.66
N GLY A 991 41.03 12.35 1.39
CA GLY A 991 40.97 13.43 0.40
C GLY A 991 40.95 12.92 -1.04
N ARG A 992 40.39 11.71 -1.25
CA ARG A 992 40.22 11.06 -2.54
C ARG A 992 39.12 11.71 -3.37
N ILE A 993 38.13 12.36 -2.75
CA ILE A 993 37.09 13.11 -3.46
C ILE A 993 37.11 14.58 -3.04
N VAL A 994 37.37 15.47 -3.99
CA VAL A 994 37.40 16.92 -3.75
C VAL A 994 36.22 17.57 -4.47
N LEU A 995 35.24 18.05 -3.71
CA LEU A 995 34.07 18.80 -4.19
C LEU A 995 34.15 20.25 -3.71
N ALA A 996 34.74 21.11 -4.54
CA ALA A 996 35.06 22.49 -4.16
C ALA A 996 34.67 23.49 -5.25
N ASN A 997 34.51 24.76 -4.85
CA ASN A 997 34.33 25.85 -5.80
C ASN A 997 35.70 26.24 -6.36
N PRO A 998 35.80 26.59 -7.65
CA PRO A 998 37.06 27.03 -8.24
C PRO A 998 37.51 28.30 -7.54
N GLN A 999 38.74 28.31 -7.09
CA GLN A 999 39.46 29.51 -6.71
C GLN A 999 40.42 29.87 -7.83
N THR A 1000 40.67 31.17 -8.02
CA THR A 1000 41.66 31.64 -8.98
C THR A 1000 42.77 32.40 -8.28
N ALA A 1001 44.00 32.18 -8.72
CA ALA A 1001 45.14 32.98 -8.34
C ALA A 1001 45.89 33.41 -9.60
N SER A 1002 46.19 34.70 -9.65
CA SER A 1002 46.98 35.32 -10.71
C SER A 1002 48.37 35.59 -10.15
N ILE A 1003 49.34 34.78 -10.56
CA ILE A 1003 50.70 34.82 -10.04
C ILE A 1003 51.58 35.52 -11.08
N THR A 1004 52.19 36.64 -10.68
CA THR A 1004 53.19 37.34 -11.49
C THR A 1004 54.57 37.20 -10.85
N PRO A 1005 55.65 37.10 -11.65
CA PRO A 1005 57.00 37.10 -11.11
C PRO A 1005 57.30 38.42 -10.40
N ALA A 1006 58.01 38.38 -9.27
CA ALA A 1006 58.58 39.60 -8.69
C ALA A 1006 59.60 40.23 -9.65
N ALA A 1007 59.73 41.55 -9.64
CA ALA A 1007 60.59 42.28 -10.60
C ALA A 1007 62.06 41.82 -10.63
N ASN A 1008 62.56 41.28 -9.53
CA ASN A 1008 63.92 40.73 -9.36
C ASN A 1008 64.04 39.23 -9.71
N MET A 1009 62.95 38.57 -10.08
CA MET A 1009 62.89 37.15 -10.47
C MET A 1009 62.72 36.97 -12.00
N MET A 1010 62.99 38.03 -12.77
CA MET A 1010 63.02 38.03 -14.23
C MET A 1010 64.39 38.42 -14.74
N GLY A 1011 64.81 37.82 -15.85
CA GLY A 1011 66.12 38.05 -16.45
C GLY A 1011 66.09 38.04 -17.98
N TYR A 1012 66.99 38.84 -18.55
CA TYR A 1012 67.26 38.95 -19.99
C TYR A 1012 68.74 38.66 -20.28
N VAL A 1013 69.05 38.19 -21.50
CA VAL A 1013 70.42 38.21 -22.05
C VAL A 1013 70.48 38.69 -23.49
N ASP A 1014 71.42 39.62 -23.72
CA ASP A 1014 71.96 40.00 -25.02
C ASP A 1014 72.97 38.94 -25.49
N SER A 1015 72.87 38.54 -26.77
CA SER A 1015 73.71 37.52 -27.42
C SER A 1015 75.23 37.76 -27.39
N LEU A 1016 75.69 38.90 -26.86
CA LEU A 1016 77.09 39.29 -26.77
C LEU A 1016 77.76 38.91 -25.44
N ASN A 1017 78.11 37.63 -25.33
CA ASN A 1017 79.27 37.06 -24.61
C ASN A 1017 79.97 37.94 -23.54
N ARG A 1018 79.32 38.22 -22.39
CA ARG A 1018 80.00 38.69 -21.17
C ARG A 1018 79.61 37.82 -19.96
N PRO A 1019 80.53 37.00 -19.42
CA PRO A 1019 80.30 36.31 -18.16
C PRO A 1019 80.30 37.35 -17.02
N GLY A 1020 79.25 37.36 -16.19
CA GLY A 1020 79.32 38.02 -14.88
C GLY A 1020 78.44 39.25 -14.61
N LYS A 1021 77.22 39.36 -15.16
CA LYS A 1021 76.20 40.26 -14.58
C LYS A 1021 75.01 39.47 -14.05
N TYR A 1022 74.77 39.63 -12.75
CA TYR A 1022 73.63 39.14 -12.00
C TYR A 1022 72.30 39.53 -12.65
N LEU A 1023 71.27 38.72 -12.41
CA LEU A 1023 69.86 38.99 -12.74
C LEU A 1023 69.51 40.40 -12.26
N GLY A 1024 69.42 41.35 -13.20
CA GLY A 1024 69.19 42.77 -12.94
C GLY A 1024 67.71 43.10 -12.90
N THR A 1025 67.36 44.08 -12.07
CA THR A 1025 66.01 44.54 -11.74
C THR A 1025 65.14 44.84 -12.96
N GLY A 1026 64.04 44.09 -13.11
CA GLY A 1026 62.76 44.63 -13.59
C GLY A 1026 62.40 44.54 -15.06
N LEU A 1027 63.18 43.86 -15.92
CA LEU A 1027 62.90 43.83 -17.36
C LEU A 1027 62.93 42.40 -17.93
N LEU A 1028 61.78 41.86 -18.34
CA LEU A 1028 61.74 40.73 -19.28
C LEU A 1028 61.90 41.34 -20.67
N TRP A 1029 63.12 41.28 -21.21
CA TRP A 1029 63.44 41.79 -22.54
C TRP A 1029 63.63 40.63 -23.51
N THR A 1030 63.23 40.79 -24.77
CA THR A 1030 63.50 39.80 -25.82
C THR A 1030 64.39 40.44 -26.87
N GLY A 1031 65.69 40.18 -26.79
CA GLY A 1031 66.72 40.86 -27.59
C GLY A 1031 67.12 40.16 -28.89
N GLN A 1032 67.98 40.84 -29.65
CA GLN A 1032 68.33 40.58 -31.06
C GLN A 1032 69.76 40.02 -31.18
N ASP A 1033 69.97 38.92 -31.91
CA ASP A 1033 71.30 38.52 -32.41
C ASP A 1033 71.66 39.44 -33.59
N THR A 1034 72.83 40.09 -33.52
CA THR A 1034 73.30 41.06 -34.53
C THR A 1034 74.14 40.44 -35.64
N ARG A 1035 74.31 39.11 -35.68
CA ARG A 1035 75.00 38.42 -36.76
C ARG A 1035 74.14 38.34 -38.04
N PRO A 1036 74.73 38.51 -39.24
CA PRO A 1036 74.02 38.36 -40.52
C PRO A 1036 73.83 36.87 -40.87
N GLN A 1037 72.82 36.23 -40.28
CA GLN A 1037 72.30 34.91 -40.66
C GLN A 1037 70.77 34.89 -40.49
N THR A 1038 70.07 34.12 -41.33
CA THR A 1038 68.62 34.13 -41.57
C THR A 1038 67.72 33.62 -40.43
N HIS A 1039 68.22 33.49 -39.20
CA HIS A 1039 67.45 33.00 -38.04
C HIS A 1039 67.87 33.73 -36.75
N ARG A 1040 66.93 34.39 -36.05
CA ARG A 1040 67.18 35.00 -34.73
C ARG A 1040 66.50 34.16 -33.64
N TYR A 1041 67.19 33.90 -32.54
CA TYR A 1041 66.63 33.17 -31.39
C TYR A 1041 66.34 34.11 -30.23
N LEU A 1042 65.21 33.90 -29.58
CA LEU A 1042 64.65 34.73 -28.53
C LEU A 1042 64.61 33.93 -27.24
N HIS A 1043 65.22 34.45 -26.18
CA HIS A 1043 65.32 33.77 -24.89
C HIS A 1043 64.97 34.70 -23.74
N GLY A 1044 64.09 34.24 -22.85
CA GLY A 1044 63.74 34.92 -21.60
C GLY A 1044 63.62 33.92 -20.45
N ILE A 1045 63.86 34.36 -19.22
CA ILE A 1045 63.69 33.52 -18.03
C ILE A 1045 62.92 34.27 -16.94
N PHE A 1046 62.08 33.54 -16.23
CA PHE A 1046 61.33 34.07 -15.09
C PHE A 1046 61.00 32.97 -14.10
N GLN A 1047 60.78 33.34 -12.84
CA GLN A 1047 60.36 32.43 -11.77
C GLN A 1047 59.09 32.94 -11.10
N LEU A 1048 58.18 32.01 -10.80
CA LEU A 1048 56.93 32.29 -10.09
C LEU A 1048 56.99 31.74 -8.66
N ASP A 1049 56.45 32.51 -7.72
CA ASP A 1049 56.22 32.09 -6.34
C ASP A 1049 54.83 31.47 -6.20
N LEU A 1050 54.77 30.14 -6.15
CA LEU A 1050 53.53 29.40 -5.93
C LEU A 1050 53.07 29.47 -4.47
N GLY A 1051 53.84 30.15 -3.61
CA GLY A 1051 53.52 30.48 -2.23
C GLY A 1051 52.16 31.16 -2.05
N ALA A 1052 51.66 31.82 -3.10
CA ALA A 1052 50.34 32.43 -3.17
C ALA A 1052 49.18 31.42 -3.17
N LEU A 1053 49.44 30.14 -3.46
CA LEU A 1053 48.47 29.06 -3.39
C LEU A 1053 48.54 28.36 -2.01
N PRO A 1054 47.40 27.90 -1.45
CA PRO A 1054 47.39 26.98 -0.32
C PRO A 1054 48.27 25.75 -0.58
N ALA A 1055 48.95 25.25 0.46
CA ALA A 1055 49.88 24.12 0.30
C ALA A 1055 49.18 22.81 -0.10
N ASP A 1056 47.91 22.68 0.24
CA ASP A 1056 47.00 21.58 -0.08
C ASP A 1056 46.15 21.84 -1.34
N ALA A 1057 46.38 22.95 -2.06
CA ALA A 1057 45.62 23.26 -3.25
C ALA A 1057 45.86 22.22 -4.36
N VAL A 1058 44.75 21.78 -4.95
CA VAL A 1058 44.72 20.95 -6.15
C VAL A 1058 44.58 21.86 -7.36
N ILE A 1059 45.65 21.95 -8.15
CA ILE A 1059 45.65 22.70 -9.41
C ILE A 1059 44.81 21.95 -10.43
N GLY A 1060 43.71 22.56 -10.87
CA GLY A 1060 42.81 22.00 -11.88
C GLY A 1060 43.09 22.50 -13.29
N ARG A 1061 43.46 23.78 -13.40
CA ARG A 1061 43.84 24.41 -14.67
C ARG A 1061 44.92 25.45 -14.43
N ALA A 1062 45.83 25.57 -15.38
CA ALA A 1062 46.83 26.64 -15.40
C ALA A 1062 46.94 27.19 -16.82
N THR A 1063 46.95 28.51 -16.92
CA THR A 1063 47.17 29.23 -18.18
C THR A 1063 48.28 30.23 -17.97
N MET A 1064 49.32 30.16 -18.80
CA MET A 1064 50.32 31.23 -18.88
C MET A 1064 49.90 32.23 -19.93
N SER A 1065 49.76 33.48 -19.53
CA SER A 1065 49.42 34.61 -20.39
C SER A 1065 50.67 35.48 -20.60
N LEU A 1066 51.02 35.74 -21.85
CA LEU A 1066 52.11 36.63 -22.25
C LEU A 1066 51.57 37.74 -23.15
N THR A 1067 51.79 39.00 -22.78
CA THR A 1067 51.30 40.16 -23.56
C THR A 1067 52.34 40.65 -24.56
N GLN A 1068 51.91 40.87 -25.80
CA GLN A 1068 52.74 41.39 -26.88
C GLN A 1068 52.83 42.92 -26.87
N ARG A 1069 54.04 43.45 -27.05
CA ARG A 1069 54.32 44.90 -26.90
C ARG A 1069 54.58 45.66 -28.21
N ASN A 1070 54.79 44.99 -29.35
CA ASN A 1070 55.12 45.68 -30.61
C ASN A 1070 54.44 45.04 -31.83
N THR A 1071 53.89 45.87 -32.72
CA THR A 1071 53.10 45.49 -33.89
C THR A 1071 53.87 45.34 -35.20
N ASN A 1072 55.01 46.00 -35.36
CA ASN A 1072 55.34 46.46 -36.71
C ASN A 1072 56.04 45.45 -37.64
N TYR A 1073 56.41 44.23 -37.21
CA TYR A 1073 57.29 43.39 -38.04
C TYR A 1073 57.09 41.86 -38.01
N ALA A 1074 56.22 41.27 -37.18
CA ALA A 1074 56.10 39.81 -37.08
C ALA A 1074 55.50 39.17 -38.36
N THR A 1075 56.22 38.25 -39.00
CA THR A 1075 55.71 37.44 -40.13
C THR A 1075 55.11 36.11 -39.63
N GLY A 1076 54.12 35.57 -40.35
CA GLY A 1076 53.18 34.52 -39.88
C GLY A 1076 53.72 33.13 -39.51
N ASN A 1077 55.03 32.93 -39.31
CA ASN A 1077 55.66 31.61 -39.03
C ASN A 1077 56.59 31.59 -37.79
N SER A 1078 56.45 32.50 -36.83
CA SER A 1078 57.28 32.47 -35.59
C SER A 1078 56.75 31.41 -34.60
N THR A 1079 57.62 30.61 -33.98
CA THR A 1079 57.23 29.59 -32.99
C THR A 1079 57.95 29.83 -31.67
N TYR A 1080 57.23 29.68 -30.57
CA TYR A 1080 57.71 29.91 -29.20
C TYR A 1080 57.31 28.75 -28.31
N SER A 1081 58.19 28.42 -27.38
CA SER A 1081 58.01 27.38 -26.39
C SER A 1081 58.29 27.94 -25.00
N LEU A 1082 57.38 27.70 -24.08
CA LEU A 1082 57.56 27.92 -22.66
C LEU A 1082 58.12 26.62 -22.05
N ASN A 1083 59.33 26.68 -21.54
CA ASN A 1083 60.07 25.52 -21.07
C ASN A 1083 60.13 25.53 -19.54
N PHE A 1084 59.63 24.47 -18.91
CA PHE A 1084 59.80 24.22 -17.47
C PHE A 1084 61.26 23.88 -17.18
N LEU A 1085 61.84 24.56 -16.22
CA LEU A 1085 63.19 24.28 -15.76
C LEU A 1085 63.17 23.28 -14.59
N PRO A 1086 64.24 22.47 -14.42
CA PRO A 1086 64.36 21.53 -13.31
C PRO A 1086 64.25 22.18 -11.92
N ASP A 1087 63.63 21.49 -10.95
CA ASP A 1087 63.46 21.95 -9.55
C ASP A 1087 64.76 22.36 -8.89
N ALA A 1088 65.85 21.65 -9.20
CA ALA A 1088 67.17 21.97 -8.69
C ALA A 1088 67.56 23.44 -8.96
N LEU A 1089 67.02 24.04 -10.03
CA LEU A 1089 67.23 25.44 -10.35
C LEU A 1089 66.26 26.38 -9.61
N ASP A 1090 65.13 25.93 -9.10
CA ASP A 1090 64.16 26.82 -8.46
C ASP A 1090 64.77 27.54 -7.24
N SER A 1091 65.39 26.78 -6.33
CA SER A 1091 65.97 27.34 -5.10
C SER A 1091 67.25 28.18 -5.34
N THR A 1092 67.92 27.96 -6.48
CA THR A 1092 69.17 28.63 -6.84
C THR A 1092 69.00 29.64 -7.97
N PHE A 1093 67.77 29.88 -8.44
CA PHE A 1093 67.45 30.65 -9.63
C PHE A 1093 68.10 32.04 -9.62
N SER A 1094 67.94 32.77 -8.50
CA SER A 1094 68.49 34.13 -8.31
C SER A 1094 70.02 34.22 -8.29
N ARG A 1095 70.73 33.10 -8.12
CA ARG A 1095 72.19 33.02 -8.01
C ARG A 1095 72.84 32.23 -9.15
N THR A 1096 72.04 31.60 -10.01
CA THR A 1096 72.51 30.82 -11.14
C THR A 1096 72.76 31.73 -12.34
N SER A 1097 73.91 31.55 -13.01
CA SER A 1097 74.19 32.34 -14.20
C SER A 1097 73.23 31.96 -15.32
N TYR A 1098 72.79 32.94 -16.11
CA TYR A 1098 71.90 32.68 -17.24
C TYR A 1098 72.45 31.60 -18.19
N TRP A 1099 73.76 31.56 -18.44
CA TRP A 1099 74.36 30.56 -19.33
C TRP A 1099 74.10 29.13 -18.85
N VAL A 1100 74.09 28.91 -17.53
CA VAL A 1100 73.71 27.62 -16.94
C VAL A 1100 72.22 27.35 -17.16
N VAL A 1101 71.35 28.32 -16.89
CA VAL A 1101 69.88 28.19 -17.10
C VAL A 1101 69.52 27.93 -18.57
N HIS A 1102 70.19 28.61 -19.50
CA HIS A 1102 69.96 28.48 -20.95
C HIS A 1102 70.39 27.13 -21.51
N ASN A 1103 71.49 26.57 -21.03
CA ASN A 1103 71.96 25.23 -21.47
C ASN A 1103 71.32 24.09 -20.67
N THR A 1104 70.50 24.40 -19.66
CA THR A 1104 69.78 23.37 -18.91
C THR A 1104 68.71 22.75 -19.78
N THR A 1105 68.61 21.42 -19.74
CA THR A 1105 67.56 20.70 -20.48
C THR A 1105 66.22 20.92 -19.77
N PRO A 1106 65.17 21.38 -20.48
CA PRO A 1106 63.84 21.51 -19.89
C PRO A 1106 63.24 20.18 -19.47
N GLU A 1107 62.39 20.19 -18.44
CA GLU A 1107 61.59 19.03 -18.04
C GLU A 1107 60.34 18.87 -18.92
N ALA A 1108 59.76 19.99 -19.36
CA ALA A 1108 58.66 20.01 -20.30
C ALA A 1108 58.69 21.29 -21.13
N SER A 1109 58.13 21.22 -22.34
CA SER A 1109 57.99 22.36 -23.24
C SER A 1109 56.50 22.51 -23.60
N ILE A 1110 55.92 23.66 -23.26
CA ILE A 1110 54.57 24.03 -23.66
C ILE A 1110 54.68 24.93 -24.90
N ASN A 1111 54.07 24.52 -26.00
CA ASN A 1111 54.04 25.35 -27.20
C ASN A 1111 53.09 26.53 -26.98
N LEU A 1112 53.58 27.74 -27.18
CA LEU A 1112 52.81 28.98 -27.02
C LEU A 1112 52.02 29.35 -28.29
N GLY A 1113 52.35 28.75 -29.44
CA GLY A 1113 51.59 28.91 -30.69
C GLY A 1113 51.37 30.38 -31.11
N LEU A 1114 52.36 31.27 -30.90
CA LEU A 1114 52.19 32.70 -31.19
C LEU A 1114 52.02 32.95 -32.70
N VAL A 1115 50.79 33.14 -33.17
CA VAL A 1115 50.49 33.62 -34.54
C VAL A 1115 50.50 35.14 -34.53
N ALA A 1116 51.13 35.80 -35.50
CA ALA A 1116 51.34 37.26 -35.53
C ALA A 1116 50.05 38.09 -35.37
N PRO A 1117 49.82 38.76 -34.22
CA PRO A 1117 48.71 39.68 -33.99
C PRO A 1117 49.19 41.11 -33.65
N ALA A 1118 48.22 42.00 -33.43
CA ALA A 1118 48.44 43.41 -33.10
C ALA A 1118 49.02 43.63 -31.68
N GLU A 1119 49.51 44.83 -31.41
CA GLU A 1119 50.13 45.27 -30.16
C GLU A 1119 49.06 45.26 -29.05
N GLY A 1120 49.43 44.75 -27.88
CA GLY A 1120 48.49 44.49 -26.79
C GLY A 1120 47.77 43.14 -26.86
N ALA A 1121 48.04 42.29 -27.86
CA ALA A 1121 47.50 40.93 -27.90
C ALA A 1121 48.07 40.09 -26.74
N VAL A 1122 47.18 39.37 -26.05
CA VAL A 1122 47.51 38.43 -24.98
C VAL A 1122 47.54 37.02 -25.56
N HIS A 1123 48.64 36.31 -25.35
CA HIS A 1123 48.84 34.95 -25.81
C HIS A 1123 48.78 33.98 -24.65
N ASN A 1124 47.88 33.00 -24.75
CA ASN A 1124 47.57 32.07 -23.68
C ASN A 1124 48.09 30.67 -24.02
N ALA A 1125 48.96 30.12 -23.16
CA ALA A 1125 49.30 28.70 -23.17
C ALA A 1125 48.58 27.98 -22.03
N ASN A 1126 47.64 27.11 -22.39
CA ASN A 1126 47.03 26.19 -21.43
C ASN A 1126 48.01 25.03 -21.14
N PHE A 1127 48.10 24.65 -19.87
CA PHE A 1127 49.00 23.58 -19.47
C PHE A 1127 48.31 22.23 -19.73
N GLY A 1128 48.97 21.35 -20.49
CA GLY A 1128 48.55 19.95 -20.59
C GLY A 1128 48.84 19.18 -19.30
N THR A 1129 48.37 17.93 -19.21
CA THR A 1129 48.50 17.08 -18.01
C THR A 1129 49.91 16.97 -17.46
N GLY A 1130 50.93 16.76 -18.32
CA GLY A 1130 52.33 16.71 -17.89
C GLY A 1130 52.84 18.02 -17.29
N ALA A 1131 52.44 19.17 -17.84
CA ALA A 1131 52.81 20.48 -17.32
C ALA A 1131 52.05 20.83 -16.03
N LEU A 1132 50.77 20.44 -15.92
CA LEU A 1132 50.00 20.54 -14.69
C LEU A 1132 50.60 19.68 -13.57
N GLN A 1133 51.09 18.48 -13.92
CA GLN A 1133 51.78 17.61 -12.97
C GLN A 1133 53.02 18.29 -12.41
N LEU A 1134 53.90 18.80 -13.26
CA LEU A 1134 55.09 19.53 -12.83
C LEU A 1134 54.70 20.72 -11.93
N LEU A 1135 53.71 21.51 -12.31
CA LEU A 1135 53.27 22.65 -11.52
C LEU A 1135 52.73 22.24 -10.13
N GLN A 1136 51.97 21.14 -10.06
CA GLN A 1136 51.49 20.59 -8.79
C GLN A 1136 52.64 20.06 -7.92
N ASP A 1137 53.60 19.33 -8.52
CA ASP A 1137 54.77 18.79 -7.81
C ASP A 1137 55.61 19.93 -7.22
N ARG A 1138 55.77 21.03 -7.97
CA ARG A 1138 56.46 22.25 -7.51
C ARG A 1138 55.73 22.93 -6.35
N LEU A 1139 54.40 23.01 -6.39
CA LEU A 1139 53.61 23.55 -5.28
C LEU A 1139 53.83 22.76 -3.97
N LEU A 1140 53.92 21.43 -4.07
CA LEU A 1140 54.11 20.53 -2.93
C LEU A 1140 55.56 20.47 -2.42
N THR A 1141 56.54 20.85 -3.25
CA THR A 1141 57.98 20.72 -2.94
C THR A 1141 58.66 22.07 -2.73
N THR A 1142 59.03 22.75 -3.82
CA THR A 1142 59.85 23.98 -3.80
C THR A 1142 59.03 25.24 -3.57
N ARG A 1143 57.71 25.20 -3.78
CA ARG A 1143 56.79 26.34 -3.86
C ARG A 1143 57.21 27.40 -4.89
N LEU A 1144 58.07 27.03 -5.84
CA LEU A 1144 58.63 27.90 -6.87
C LEU A 1144 58.54 27.19 -8.22
N ALA A 1145 58.31 27.92 -9.30
CA ALA A 1145 58.35 27.37 -10.65
C ALA A 1145 59.15 28.28 -11.58
N SER A 1146 60.29 27.78 -12.06
CA SER A 1146 61.17 28.47 -12.99
C SER A 1146 60.89 28.09 -14.45
N PHE A 1147 60.84 29.12 -15.31
CA PHE A 1147 60.53 28.98 -16.72
C PHE A 1147 61.58 29.63 -17.61
N ARG A 1148 61.82 29.02 -18.77
CA ARG A 1148 62.58 29.58 -19.89
C ARG A 1148 61.70 29.68 -21.12
N LEU A 1149 61.56 30.87 -21.66
CA LEU A 1149 60.92 31.11 -22.95
C LEU A 1149 61.96 30.99 -24.06
N ASP A 1150 61.76 30.08 -25.02
CA ASP A 1150 62.59 29.95 -26.21
C ASP A 1150 61.74 30.17 -27.47
N GLY A 1151 62.22 30.97 -28.43
CA GLY A 1151 61.53 31.20 -29.69
C GLY A 1151 62.45 31.39 -30.89
N LYS A 1152 61.94 31.08 -32.08
CA LYS A 1152 62.60 31.33 -33.37
C LYS A 1152 61.88 32.47 -34.09
N LEU A 1153 62.60 33.57 -34.34
CA LEU A 1153 62.09 34.81 -34.88
C LEU A 1153 62.60 35.04 -36.32
N MET A 1154 61.67 35.32 -37.25
CA MET A 1154 61.96 35.70 -38.64
C MET A 1154 61.58 37.17 -38.88
N LEU A 1155 62.52 38.10 -38.71
CA LEU A 1155 62.31 39.54 -38.98
C LEU A 1155 63.35 40.10 -39.95
N PRO A 1156 62.96 40.99 -40.90
CA PRO A 1156 63.91 41.80 -41.66
C PRO A 1156 64.60 42.84 -40.77
N TYR A 1157 63.87 43.65 -39.98
CA TYR A 1157 64.43 44.67 -39.06
C TYR A 1157 63.39 45.02 -37.98
N GLY A 1158 63.76 45.09 -36.69
CA GLY A 1158 62.87 45.50 -35.59
C GLY A 1158 63.34 45.07 -34.18
N ARG A 1159 62.97 45.86 -33.14
CA ARG A 1159 63.20 45.62 -31.69
C ARG A 1159 61.92 45.14 -30.98
N ASP A 1160 62.11 44.39 -29.89
CA ASP A 1160 61.15 44.01 -28.83
C ASP A 1160 59.86 43.32 -29.27
N VAL A 1161 59.73 42.00 -29.03
CA VAL A 1161 58.53 41.23 -29.42
C VAL A 1161 57.63 40.95 -28.22
N LEU A 1162 58.21 40.53 -27.09
CA LEU A 1162 57.51 40.37 -25.80
C LEU A 1162 58.30 41.18 -24.77
N GLY A 1163 57.64 42.02 -23.96
CA GLY A 1163 58.38 42.93 -23.08
C GLY A 1163 57.59 43.40 -21.87
N TRP A 1164 58.19 43.26 -20.69
CA TRP A 1164 57.70 43.82 -19.43
C TRP A 1164 58.76 44.76 -18.86
N ASP A 1165 58.39 46.00 -18.52
CA ASP A 1165 59.33 47.01 -18.03
C ASP A 1165 59.12 47.50 -16.59
N GLY A 1166 58.31 46.77 -15.83
CA GLY A 1166 57.99 47.08 -14.44
C GLY A 1166 57.05 48.27 -14.25
N ARG A 1167 56.55 48.91 -15.33
CA ARG A 1167 55.56 49.99 -15.25
C ARG A 1167 54.14 49.42 -15.09
N PRO A 1168 53.23 50.08 -14.35
CA PRO A 1168 51.81 49.67 -14.27
C PRO A 1168 51.20 49.56 -15.68
N GLY A 1169 50.57 48.43 -16.00
CA GLY A 1169 49.95 48.17 -17.32
C GLY A 1169 50.86 47.52 -18.39
N SER A 1170 52.09 47.14 -18.07
CA SER A 1170 53.09 46.65 -19.04
C SER A 1170 53.10 45.12 -19.32
N GLY A 1171 52.07 44.36 -18.93
CA GLY A 1171 51.86 42.97 -19.39
C GLY A 1171 52.88 41.91 -18.93
N ALA A 1172 53.14 41.81 -17.61
CA ALA A 1172 54.00 40.78 -17.03
C ALA A 1172 53.56 39.36 -17.42
N PRO A 1173 54.48 38.36 -17.46
CA PRO A 1173 54.06 36.97 -17.46
C PRO A 1173 53.08 36.74 -16.32
N LEU A 1174 51.92 36.23 -16.66
CA LEU A 1174 50.84 36.02 -15.72
C LEU A 1174 50.45 34.54 -15.77
N LEU A 1175 50.64 33.85 -14.66
CA LEU A 1175 50.12 32.51 -14.47
C LEU A 1175 48.78 32.61 -13.78
N ASP A 1176 47.72 32.37 -14.54
CA ASP A 1176 46.37 32.22 -14.01
C ASP A 1176 46.13 30.75 -13.66
N VAL A 1177 46.01 30.47 -12.37
CA VAL A 1177 45.78 29.14 -11.81
C VAL A 1177 44.35 29.05 -11.31
N THR A 1178 43.59 28.09 -11.81
CA THR A 1178 42.34 27.63 -11.17
C THR A 1178 42.67 26.44 -10.28
N TYR A 1179 42.38 26.56 -8.99
CA TYR A 1179 42.68 25.54 -8.00
C TYR A 1179 41.48 25.27 -7.09
N TYR A 1180 41.54 24.13 -6.42
CA TYR A 1180 40.49 23.60 -5.56
C TYR A 1180 41.15 23.21 -4.23
N THR A 1181 40.56 23.61 -3.12
CA THR A 1181 41.03 23.24 -1.77
C THR A 1181 40.17 22.08 -1.25
N PRO A 1182 40.78 20.95 -0.86
CA PRO A 1182 40.09 19.79 -0.28
C PRO A 1182 39.19 20.11 0.92
#